data_AF-A0A9E2BD07-F1
#
_entry.id   AF-A0A9E2BD07-F1
#
_cell.length_a   1.000
_cell.length_b   1.000
_cell.length_c   1.000
_cell.angle_alpha   90.00
_cell.angle_beta   90.00
_cell.angle_gamma   90.00
#
_symmetry.space_group_name_H-M   'P 1'
#
loop_
_entity.id
_entity.type
_entity.pdbx_description
1 polymer ?
#
loop_
_entity_poly.entity_id
_entity_poly.type
_entity_poly.pdbx_seq_one_letter_code
_entity_poly.pdbx_strand_id
1 'polypeptide(L)'
;MLLSADAFGAFASNAVYQDVEQPDDESVQLNESDQLNQTDAADHQSRELIIIDASTPDYEQLLADLTGSAEEDRIFEVAILDATENGIDQITDLLADRDDLDAVHLISHGEAGSIMLGNTVLDYDTLIDNARDIEYWGDALTEDGDVLIYGCNLAATEEGQDLVDALARLTETDVAASEDLTGAESLGGDWDLEYQQGEIQTSLAISDGAQDSWSNVLANFTVDTTADTFDANPGNGLAEDGSGNTSLRAAVEEANALGGADTITLGAGNFELSEGRLEISSDISIVGAGAGQTVIDAKSLSRVFAITSGTVSISGVTLQNGDAGAGDGGGVHIANNAVVTMTEVLLTGHGGHFGGAIWNDGALTLDRATLDLNNASYGGGLYTRGTATITNSTISNNTAINAGVGEGGGIWTSGAGNTLDLTNVTISGNSTDGDGGGVYNGNDASLINVTITDNQAVQGAGIHDNGNPATTTLTNTIVAGNGTPGQQDLSGNYASGGNNLIGINGPSSGLTDGVNGDQVGTSGSPLDPLLGSLADNGGFAQTHALQAGSSAIDAANNALAPVTDQTGSTRDGAADIGAFEYGGVQPVSIQSPWTNVAVSTDRSTTISSPYTVTAAPGSDRLLIVTMVTRFGNDQTIDVTTATFGGVELHEIVEGSSTTTRNGVWMGYLLDSEILAGSQTLSVSFTSTVSDPTGTKLLAATYVGVDQTTPINDSSANNTKADAPITFGSQIDHVAGGEVVYVASFGGNTNTNTTEPAGFSKIYTNEWSGLLMTTIGHMDDTTSAGNSAASTAVDFEGTDANHSLAVVALNPTATNLAPEITSNGGGATASINVDENTTTVTTVTATDADLDILTYSIDPASDDDGFFSIDSGTGVLSFTAAPDFAAPADLNGDNIYEITVQVSDGKGGTDSQALAITVTPVNDAPTDLSITSTTSGGLSLNEDGGNDVYFVADDGGALLGGLNTVTIETTFSVTPPVATYAPILSYADGANDEELAILIEGDGTIRFGASSNGSPLQDTVGNYTQLLDGEIHHLAVSWDSSTGAVDFYIDGALAESFTGYQTGQTLTGGGELVFGQDQDSVLGGFSTNEVFSGKLYDVRIFDDVRTAGEIAASYDQTLANTEPGMIANWTFGDLSTDGIITDSVSGNNLSLQHVVGAGFTASTPELSLSVAENAPNLTVIGSLAAIDPDAGDTFTYTLLNDAGGRFSIDSSSGEISVLDTSLIDFESATSHDITVRATDSGALT
;
A
#
# COMPACT_ATOMS: atom_id res chain seq x y z
N MET A 1 30.84 23.08 -7.80
CA MET A 1 31.69 24.19 -7.30
C MET A 1 32.23 25.00 -8.50
N LEU A 2 31.74 26.25 -8.64
CA LEU A 2 32.27 27.42 -9.37
C LEU A 2 32.35 27.48 -10.94
N LEU A 3 31.39 28.25 -11.50
CA LEU A 3 31.53 29.44 -12.40
C LEU A 3 32.09 29.25 -13.84
N SER A 4 31.66 29.95 -14.91
CA SER A 4 30.71 31.07 -15.12
C SER A 4 30.59 31.46 -16.62
N ALA A 5 29.38 31.86 -17.04
CA ALA A 5 29.00 33.06 -17.84
C ALA A 5 29.50 33.35 -19.28
N ASP A 6 28.50 33.38 -20.18
CA ASP A 6 28.07 34.44 -21.13
C ASP A 6 29.05 35.14 -22.12
N ALA A 7 28.65 35.19 -23.41
CA ALA A 7 28.07 36.40 -24.02
C ALA A 7 27.93 36.36 -25.58
N PHE A 8 26.69 36.59 -26.05
CA PHE A 8 26.21 37.51 -27.12
C PHE A 8 26.89 37.63 -28.51
N GLY A 9 26.05 37.66 -29.58
CA GLY A 9 26.36 38.51 -30.76
C GLY A 9 25.72 38.25 -32.14
N ALA A 10 24.38 38.28 -32.22
CA ALA A 10 23.47 38.76 -33.29
C ALA A 10 23.95 39.35 -34.67
N PHE A 11 23.12 39.06 -35.70
CA PHE A 11 22.71 39.83 -36.91
C PHE A 11 23.70 40.12 -38.07
N ALA A 12 23.31 39.75 -39.31
CA ALA A 12 22.73 40.69 -40.30
C ALA A 12 22.49 40.07 -41.69
N SER A 13 21.38 40.51 -42.31
CA SER A 13 20.83 40.20 -43.63
C SER A 13 21.47 40.97 -44.80
N ASN A 14 21.22 40.48 -46.02
CA ASN A 14 20.71 41.19 -47.23
C ASN A 14 21.19 40.48 -48.51
N ALA A 15 20.32 39.83 -49.27
CA ALA A 15 19.37 40.39 -50.26
C ALA A 15 20.01 40.66 -51.63
N VAL A 16 19.33 40.24 -52.72
CA VAL A 16 18.83 41.08 -53.84
C VAL A 16 18.70 40.30 -55.18
N TYR A 17 17.42 40.14 -55.58
CA TYR A 17 16.80 40.33 -56.92
C TYR A 17 17.09 39.44 -58.16
N GLN A 18 15.97 38.83 -58.60
CA GLN A 18 15.28 38.92 -59.92
C GLN A 18 15.47 37.87 -61.03
N ASP A 19 14.44 37.02 -61.15
CA ASP A 19 13.28 37.10 -62.08
C ASP A 19 13.46 36.74 -63.58
N VAL A 20 12.46 35.97 -64.04
CA VAL A 20 11.89 35.81 -65.40
C VAL A 20 12.21 34.54 -66.22
N GLU A 21 11.08 33.82 -66.48
CA GLU A 21 10.69 32.97 -67.64
C GLU A 21 10.97 31.44 -67.66
N GLN A 22 9.91 30.68 -67.34
CA GLN A 22 9.52 29.40 -67.98
C GLN A 22 9.28 29.59 -69.51
N PRO A 23 9.39 28.56 -70.39
CA PRO A 23 8.53 27.36 -70.31
C PRO A 23 9.14 26.01 -70.79
N ASP A 24 8.46 24.95 -70.34
CA ASP A 24 8.12 23.68 -71.01
C ASP A 24 9.20 22.72 -71.55
N ASP A 25 9.22 21.59 -70.85
CA ASP A 25 9.05 20.21 -71.35
C ASP A 25 10.29 19.32 -71.54
N GLU A 26 10.03 18.07 -71.15
CA GLU A 26 10.88 16.95 -70.80
C GLU A 26 11.98 16.56 -71.80
N SER A 27 13.10 16.12 -71.25
CA SER A 27 13.53 14.71 -71.28
C SER A 27 15.06 14.55 -71.34
N VAL A 28 15.54 13.73 -70.40
CA VAL A 28 16.77 12.92 -70.42
C VAL A 28 18.10 13.67 -70.56
N GLN A 29 18.95 13.56 -69.54
CA GLN A 29 20.32 13.02 -69.63
C GLN A 29 20.90 12.91 -68.21
N LEU A 30 21.36 11.69 -67.92
CA LEU A 30 22.36 11.23 -66.95
C LEU A 30 23.33 12.31 -66.41
N ASN A 31 23.79 12.16 -65.16
CA ASN A 31 25.20 11.89 -64.83
C ASN A 31 25.48 11.89 -63.30
N GLU A 32 26.17 10.82 -62.87
CA GLU A 32 27.25 10.82 -61.87
C GLU A 32 26.89 11.04 -60.37
N SER A 33 26.31 10.01 -59.74
CA SER A 33 26.48 9.74 -58.30
C SER A 33 26.50 8.25 -57.90
N ASP A 34 26.10 7.30 -58.74
CA ASP A 34 25.94 5.88 -58.35
C ASP A 34 27.20 4.99 -58.46
N GLN A 35 28.38 5.48 -58.09
CA GLN A 35 29.62 4.67 -58.15
C GLN A 35 30.48 4.72 -56.88
N LEU A 36 29.90 5.08 -55.73
CA LEU A 36 30.56 4.98 -54.43
C LEU A 36 29.58 4.49 -53.34
N ASN A 37 28.99 3.30 -53.50
CA ASN A 37 28.57 2.47 -52.35
C ASN A 37 28.31 0.99 -52.68
N GLN A 38 28.95 0.45 -53.72
CA GLN A 38 28.75 -0.95 -54.12
C GLN A 38 30.06 -1.73 -53.96
N THR A 39 30.53 -1.89 -52.72
CA THR A 39 31.65 -2.80 -52.41
C THR A 39 31.60 -3.55 -51.07
N ASP A 40 30.55 -3.49 -50.24
CA ASP A 40 30.45 -4.36 -49.03
C ASP A 40 29.15 -5.18 -48.87
N ALA A 41 28.07 -4.93 -49.63
CA ALA A 41 26.80 -5.64 -49.48
C ALA A 41 26.68 -6.97 -50.25
N ALA A 42 27.76 -7.75 -50.38
CA ALA A 42 27.73 -9.03 -51.14
C ALA A 42 28.33 -10.23 -50.39
N ASP A 43 28.52 -10.14 -49.08
CA ASP A 43 29.06 -11.23 -48.24
C ASP A 43 28.57 -11.17 -46.77
N HIS A 44 27.52 -10.39 -46.44
CA HIS A 44 26.92 -10.40 -45.10
C HIS A 44 25.80 -11.45 -45.09
N GLN A 45 25.97 -12.51 -44.30
CA GLN A 45 24.90 -13.45 -43.99
C GLN A 45 24.14 -12.87 -42.79
N SER A 46 22.81 -12.74 -42.89
CA SER A 46 21.95 -12.24 -41.81
C SER A 46 22.11 -13.12 -40.57
N ARG A 47 22.36 -12.54 -39.40
CA ARG A 47 22.47 -13.24 -38.11
C ARG A 47 21.20 -13.02 -37.30
N GLU A 48 20.43 -14.09 -37.13
CA GLU A 48 19.12 -14.02 -36.51
C GLU A 48 19.10 -14.96 -35.27
N LEU A 49 18.66 -14.43 -34.13
CA LEU A 49 18.47 -15.20 -32.90
C LEU A 49 16.99 -15.59 -32.79
N ILE A 50 16.71 -16.88 -32.75
CA ILE A 50 15.36 -17.41 -32.58
C ILE A 50 15.23 -17.95 -31.16
N ILE A 51 14.37 -17.29 -30.40
CA ILE A 51 14.04 -17.61 -29.02
C ILE A 51 12.68 -18.32 -29.04
N ILE A 52 12.65 -19.57 -28.62
CA ILE A 52 11.42 -20.36 -28.54
C ILE A 52 11.12 -20.62 -27.08
N ASP A 53 9.92 -20.27 -26.65
CA ASP A 53 9.42 -20.63 -25.34
C ASP A 53 9.13 -22.12 -25.27
N ALA A 54 9.69 -22.82 -24.27
CA ALA A 54 9.45 -24.25 -24.08
C ALA A 54 7.98 -24.59 -23.76
N SER A 55 7.17 -23.60 -23.35
CA SER A 55 5.72 -23.75 -23.22
C SER A 55 5.00 -23.88 -24.56
N THR A 56 5.62 -23.52 -25.68
CA THR A 56 5.01 -23.68 -27.01
C THR A 56 4.76 -25.17 -27.35
N PRO A 57 3.54 -25.58 -27.75
CA PRO A 57 3.21 -26.98 -28.00
C PRO A 57 3.98 -27.53 -29.20
N ASP A 58 4.55 -28.73 -29.07
CA ASP A 58 5.37 -29.37 -30.13
C ASP A 58 6.53 -28.51 -30.65
N TYR A 59 7.11 -27.63 -29.81
CA TYR A 59 8.23 -26.75 -30.21
C TYR A 59 9.42 -27.51 -30.83
N GLU A 60 9.58 -28.81 -30.56
CA GLU A 60 10.62 -29.64 -31.19
C GLU A 60 10.45 -29.75 -32.72
N GLN A 61 9.24 -29.60 -33.25
CA GLN A 61 8.99 -29.51 -34.69
C GLN A 61 9.55 -28.21 -35.26
N LEU A 62 9.34 -27.07 -34.60
CA LEU A 62 9.93 -25.78 -35.00
C LEU A 62 11.45 -25.82 -34.88
N LEU A 63 11.98 -26.40 -33.79
CA LEU A 63 13.42 -26.59 -33.61
C LEU A 63 14.03 -27.47 -34.71
N ALA A 64 13.33 -28.54 -35.13
CA ALA A 64 13.79 -29.42 -36.21
C ALA A 64 13.81 -28.72 -37.57
N ASP A 65 12.87 -27.80 -37.83
CA ASP A 65 12.85 -26.94 -39.01
C ASP A 65 14.04 -25.98 -38.99
N LEU A 66 14.18 -25.19 -37.93
CA LEU A 66 15.21 -24.17 -37.78
C LEU A 66 16.64 -24.76 -37.80
N THR A 67 16.83 -25.97 -37.28
CA THR A 67 18.14 -26.66 -37.32
C THR A 67 18.38 -27.44 -38.62
N GLY A 68 17.34 -27.72 -39.40
CA GLY A 68 17.39 -28.45 -40.67
C GLY A 68 17.49 -27.56 -41.91
N SER A 69 17.07 -26.30 -41.80
CA SER A 69 17.03 -25.30 -42.86
C SER A 69 18.36 -24.53 -42.93
N ALA A 70 19.23 -24.92 -43.86
CA ALA A 70 20.43 -24.16 -44.18
C ALA A 70 20.13 -23.22 -45.35
N GLU A 71 19.81 -21.96 -45.04
CA GLU A 71 19.68 -20.90 -46.04
C GLU A 71 21.08 -20.36 -46.39
N GLU A 72 21.37 -20.16 -47.70
CA GLU A 72 22.73 -19.73 -48.13
C GLU A 72 23.09 -18.32 -47.62
N ASP A 73 22.08 -17.51 -47.25
CA ASP A 73 22.20 -16.09 -46.92
C ASP A 73 21.83 -15.73 -45.46
N ARG A 74 21.44 -16.71 -44.61
CA ARG A 74 21.04 -16.49 -43.19
C ARG A 74 21.72 -17.48 -42.23
N ILE A 75 21.98 -17.04 -41.01
CA ILE A 75 22.53 -17.81 -39.90
C ILE A 75 21.53 -17.74 -38.75
N PHE A 76 20.96 -18.89 -38.41
CA PHE A 76 20.06 -19.05 -37.27
C PHE A 76 20.81 -19.54 -36.04
N GLU A 77 20.69 -18.80 -34.95
CA GLU A 77 21.02 -19.25 -33.60
C GLU A 77 19.71 -19.50 -32.85
N VAL A 78 19.54 -20.69 -32.26
CA VAL A 78 18.29 -21.03 -31.56
C VAL A 78 18.55 -21.14 -30.07
N ALA A 79 17.75 -20.42 -29.27
CA ALA A 79 17.69 -20.49 -27.82
C ALA A 79 16.30 -20.97 -27.38
N ILE A 80 16.25 -21.73 -26.28
CA ILE A 80 15.01 -22.20 -25.69
C ILE A 80 14.88 -21.55 -24.32
N LEU A 81 13.76 -20.88 -24.05
CA LEU A 81 13.46 -20.37 -22.71
C LEU A 81 12.96 -21.53 -21.84
N ASP A 82 13.49 -21.64 -20.64
CA ASP A 82 12.94 -22.51 -19.62
C ASP A 82 11.61 -21.92 -19.15
N ALA A 83 10.52 -22.69 -19.37
CA ALA A 83 9.16 -22.30 -18.98
C ALA A 83 8.99 -22.11 -17.47
N THR A 84 9.97 -22.49 -16.65
CA THR A 84 9.91 -22.36 -15.18
C THR A 84 10.71 -21.18 -14.62
N GLU A 85 11.48 -20.47 -15.45
CA GLU A 85 12.31 -19.32 -15.06
C GLU A 85 11.75 -18.01 -15.66
N ASN A 86 12.15 -16.86 -15.10
CA ASN A 86 11.71 -15.55 -15.61
C ASN A 86 12.20 -15.36 -17.05
N GLY A 87 11.28 -15.11 -18.00
CA GLY A 87 11.64 -15.00 -19.41
C GLY A 87 12.39 -13.73 -19.76
N ILE A 88 12.07 -12.61 -19.10
CA ILE A 88 12.75 -11.32 -19.32
C ILE A 88 14.23 -11.43 -18.90
N ASP A 89 14.50 -12.03 -17.73
CA ASP A 89 15.86 -12.29 -17.24
C ASP A 89 16.64 -13.20 -18.20
N GLN A 90 16.02 -14.30 -18.64
CA GLN A 90 16.64 -15.24 -19.58
C GLN A 90 16.98 -14.58 -20.93
N ILE A 91 16.08 -13.78 -21.49
CA ILE A 91 16.32 -13.05 -22.74
C ILE A 91 17.41 -12.01 -22.54
N THR A 92 17.38 -11.27 -21.44
CA THR A 92 18.41 -10.28 -21.09
C THR A 92 19.78 -10.94 -21.03
N ASP A 93 19.92 -12.09 -20.36
CA ASP A 93 21.17 -12.85 -20.29
C ASP A 93 21.62 -13.40 -21.66
N LEU A 94 20.68 -13.80 -22.53
CA LEU A 94 20.98 -14.26 -23.89
C LEU A 94 21.51 -13.14 -24.80
N LEU A 95 21.10 -11.90 -24.52
CA LEU A 95 21.44 -10.70 -25.30
C LEU A 95 22.63 -9.91 -24.73
N ALA A 96 22.97 -10.07 -23.44
CA ALA A 96 23.89 -9.23 -22.65
C ALA A 96 25.35 -9.05 -23.16
N ASP A 97 25.75 -9.70 -24.26
CA ASP A 97 27.09 -9.59 -24.86
C ASP A 97 27.06 -9.57 -26.41
N ARG A 98 25.92 -9.23 -27.02
CA ARG A 98 25.72 -9.19 -28.48
C ARG A 98 25.67 -7.74 -28.97
N ASP A 99 26.01 -7.53 -30.25
CA ASP A 99 25.92 -6.23 -30.96
C ASP A 99 25.79 -6.41 -32.50
N ASP A 100 25.51 -7.64 -32.95
CA ASP A 100 25.63 -8.07 -34.35
C ASP A 100 24.41 -8.83 -34.87
N LEU A 101 23.26 -8.75 -34.18
CA LEU A 101 22.02 -9.40 -34.62
C LEU A 101 21.28 -8.53 -35.64
N ASP A 102 20.96 -9.13 -36.78
CA ASP A 102 20.09 -8.53 -37.79
C ASP A 102 18.60 -8.77 -37.43
N ALA A 103 18.28 -9.80 -36.63
CA ALA A 103 16.94 -9.96 -36.06
C ALA A 103 16.89 -10.80 -34.78
N VAL A 104 15.83 -10.58 -33.99
CA VAL A 104 15.38 -11.44 -32.89
C VAL A 104 13.97 -11.94 -33.19
N HIS A 105 13.77 -13.25 -33.17
CA HIS A 105 12.48 -13.90 -33.32
C HIS A 105 12.03 -14.46 -31.98
N LEU A 106 10.84 -14.11 -31.52
CA LEU A 106 10.28 -14.55 -30.25
C LEU A 106 9.04 -15.41 -30.50
N ILE A 107 9.12 -16.70 -30.24
CA ILE A 107 8.03 -17.66 -30.48
C ILE A 107 7.48 -18.11 -29.13
N SER A 108 6.26 -17.72 -28.81
CA SER A 108 5.59 -18.10 -27.57
C SER A 108 4.08 -17.97 -27.66
N HIS A 109 3.37 -18.36 -26.60
CA HIS A 109 1.93 -18.09 -26.51
C HIS A 109 1.65 -16.60 -26.30
N GLY A 110 0.70 -16.08 -27.06
CA GLY A 110 0.17 -14.73 -26.92
C GLY A 110 -1.33 -14.71 -26.69
N GLU A 111 -1.80 -13.56 -26.24
CA GLU A 111 -3.19 -13.14 -26.29
C GLU A 111 -3.28 -11.63 -26.54
N ALA A 112 -4.49 -11.10 -26.64
CA ALA A 112 -4.70 -9.66 -26.81
C ALA A 112 -4.02 -8.86 -25.69
N GLY A 113 -2.97 -8.10 -26.03
CA GLY A 113 -2.26 -7.24 -25.08
C GLY A 113 -1.06 -7.86 -24.38
N SER A 114 -0.76 -9.15 -24.56
CA SER A 114 0.35 -9.78 -23.82
C SER A 114 0.96 -11.02 -24.50
N ILE A 115 2.22 -11.31 -24.17
CA ILE A 115 2.94 -12.52 -24.58
C ILE A 115 3.61 -13.20 -23.38
N MET A 116 3.55 -14.54 -23.31
CA MET A 116 4.23 -15.32 -22.28
C MET A 116 5.71 -15.50 -22.62
N LEU A 117 6.61 -15.36 -21.64
CA LEU A 117 8.05 -15.58 -21.76
C LEU A 117 8.55 -16.31 -20.51
N GLY A 118 8.96 -17.56 -20.67
CA GLY A 118 9.27 -18.45 -19.55
C GLY A 118 8.04 -18.60 -18.64
N ASN A 119 8.15 -18.12 -17.41
CA ASN A 119 7.05 -18.02 -16.46
C ASN A 119 6.50 -16.58 -16.28
N THR A 120 6.87 -15.65 -17.16
CA THR A 120 6.59 -14.21 -17.06
C THR A 120 5.66 -13.76 -18.19
N VAL A 121 4.58 -13.05 -17.86
CA VAL A 121 3.75 -12.37 -18.87
C VAL A 121 4.42 -11.03 -19.19
N LEU A 122 4.70 -10.76 -20.47
CA LEU A 122 5.07 -9.44 -20.95
C LEU A 122 3.81 -8.76 -21.51
N ASP A 123 3.24 -7.85 -20.73
CA ASP A 123 2.19 -6.91 -21.09
C ASP A 123 2.71 -5.46 -20.98
N TYR A 124 1.87 -4.45 -21.25
CA TYR A 124 2.29 -3.05 -21.23
C TYR A 124 2.86 -2.63 -19.87
N ASP A 125 2.21 -3.01 -18.77
CA ASP A 125 2.64 -2.66 -17.42
C ASP A 125 3.97 -3.36 -17.06
N THR A 126 4.10 -4.66 -17.35
CA THR A 126 5.32 -5.42 -17.09
C THR A 126 6.48 -4.93 -17.96
N LEU A 127 6.21 -4.47 -19.19
CA LEU A 127 7.21 -3.81 -20.03
C LEU A 127 7.74 -2.52 -19.38
N ILE A 128 6.86 -1.70 -18.78
CA ILE A 128 7.27 -0.47 -18.10
C ILE A 128 8.07 -0.77 -16.83
N ASP A 129 7.63 -1.75 -16.03
CA ASP A 129 8.33 -2.18 -14.81
C ASP A 129 9.75 -2.71 -15.10
N ASN A 130 9.93 -3.34 -16.26
CA ASN A 130 11.20 -3.91 -16.71
C ASN A 130 11.89 -3.07 -17.81
N ALA A 131 11.47 -1.81 -18.01
CA ALA A 131 11.90 -0.98 -19.13
C ALA A 131 13.42 -0.86 -19.24
N ARG A 132 14.12 -0.89 -18.09
CA ARG A 132 15.59 -0.82 -18.05
C ARG A 132 16.27 -2.06 -18.62
N ASP A 133 15.76 -3.25 -18.32
CA ASP A 133 16.35 -4.50 -18.81
C ASP A 133 15.98 -4.71 -20.29
N ILE A 134 14.77 -4.30 -20.69
CA ILE A 134 14.28 -4.34 -22.07
C ILE A 134 15.01 -3.32 -22.96
N GLU A 135 15.33 -2.11 -22.47
CA GLU A 135 16.15 -1.13 -23.20
C GLU A 135 17.49 -1.75 -23.65
N TYR A 136 18.11 -2.59 -22.82
CA TYR A 136 19.36 -3.28 -23.17
C TYR A 136 19.19 -4.36 -24.25
N TRP A 137 17.98 -4.80 -24.57
CA TRP A 137 17.79 -5.75 -25.68
C TRP A 137 18.13 -5.11 -27.02
N GLY A 138 17.84 -3.81 -27.18
CA GLY A 138 18.16 -3.03 -28.38
C GLY A 138 19.66 -3.00 -28.70
N ASP A 139 20.51 -2.92 -27.67
CA ASP A 139 21.98 -2.90 -27.83
C ASP A 139 22.53 -4.16 -28.53
N ALA A 140 21.78 -5.26 -28.53
CA ALA A 140 22.15 -6.51 -29.19
C ALA A 140 21.90 -6.52 -30.71
N LEU A 141 21.03 -5.64 -31.20
CA LEU A 141 20.63 -5.55 -32.60
C LEU A 141 21.45 -4.50 -33.36
N THR A 142 21.58 -4.70 -34.67
CA THR A 142 22.17 -3.70 -35.57
C THR A 142 21.21 -2.53 -35.83
N GLU A 143 21.68 -1.45 -36.46
CA GLU A 143 20.88 -0.23 -36.74
C GLU A 143 19.59 -0.51 -37.54
N ASP A 144 19.59 -1.57 -38.36
CA ASP A 144 18.44 -2.02 -39.15
C ASP A 144 17.88 -3.36 -38.60
N GLY A 145 18.08 -3.65 -37.31
CA GLY A 145 17.69 -4.92 -36.70
C GLY A 145 16.20 -4.98 -36.35
N ASP A 146 15.56 -6.13 -36.63
CA ASP A 146 14.12 -6.33 -36.40
C ASP A 146 13.84 -7.26 -35.20
N VAL A 147 12.71 -7.03 -34.52
CA VAL A 147 12.12 -7.98 -33.55
C VAL A 147 10.78 -8.50 -34.07
N LEU A 148 10.69 -9.82 -34.27
CA LEU A 148 9.48 -10.47 -34.77
C LEU A 148 8.87 -11.36 -33.68
N ILE A 149 7.64 -11.07 -33.29
CA ILE A 149 6.95 -11.73 -32.18
C ILE A 149 5.82 -12.60 -32.70
N TYR A 150 6.00 -13.91 -32.58
CA TYR A 150 5.03 -14.94 -32.93
C TYR A 150 4.26 -15.33 -31.67
N GLY A 151 3.12 -14.69 -31.45
CA GLY A 151 2.18 -15.00 -30.37
C GLY A 151 0.78 -14.57 -30.79
N CYS A 152 -0.22 -15.42 -30.55
CA CYS A 152 -1.59 -15.18 -31.01
C CYS A 152 -2.14 -13.86 -30.48
N ASN A 153 -2.78 -13.08 -31.35
CA ASN A 153 -3.55 -11.89 -31.02
C ASN A 153 -2.79 -10.80 -30.27
N LEU A 154 -1.45 -10.85 -30.18
CA LEU A 154 -0.67 -9.91 -29.36
C LEU A 154 -1.08 -8.44 -29.61
N ALA A 155 -1.21 -8.06 -30.88
CA ALA A 155 -1.57 -6.71 -31.33
C ALA A 155 -3.06 -6.57 -31.74
N ALA A 156 -3.92 -7.52 -31.35
CA ALA A 156 -5.35 -7.51 -31.72
C ALA A 156 -6.15 -6.35 -31.12
N THR A 157 -5.66 -5.78 -30.01
CA THR A 157 -6.27 -4.68 -29.27
C THR A 157 -5.35 -3.46 -29.27
N GLU A 158 -5.92 -2.29 -29.00
CA GLU A 158 -5.17 -1.03 -28.88
C GLU A 158 -4.06 -1.14 -27.80
N GLU A 159 -4.34 -1.80 -26.69
CA GLU A 159 -3.36 -2.10 -25.63
C GLU A 159 -2.18 -2.97 -26.13
N GLY A 160 -2.46 -3.97 -26.96
CA GLY A 160 -1.44 -4.80 -27.58
C GLY A 160 -0.61 -4.07 -28.63
N GLN A 161 -1.23 -3.16 -29.37
CA GLN A 161 -0.55 -2.26 -30.30
C GLN A 161 0.36 -1.28 -29.53
N ASP A 162 -0.12 -0.73 -28.42
CA ASP A 162 0.66 0.12 -27.52
C ASP A 162 1.87 -0.63 -26.92
N LEU A 163 1.72 -1.90 -26.55
CA LEU A 163 2.82 -2.76 -26.11
C LEU A 163 3.89 -2.91 -27.19
N VAL A 164 3.50 -3.24 -28.43
CA VAL A 164 4.44 -3.38 -29.56
C VAL A 164 5.14 -2.06 -29.86
N ASP A 165 4.39 -0.97 -29.84
CA ASP A 165 4.90 0.37 -30.05
C ASP A 165 5.88 0.83 -28.95
N ALA A 166 5.57 0.52 -27.69
CA ALA A 166 6.43 0.84 -26.56
C ALA A 166 7.70 0.01 -26.59
N LEU A 167 7.62 -1.26 -26.96
CA LEU A 167 8.77 -2.14 -27.14
C LEU A 167 9.71 -1.58 -28.22
N ALA A 168 9.18 -1.25 -29.41
CA ALA A 168 9.94 -0.63 -30.50
C ALA A 168 10.63 0.67 -30.07
N ARG A 169 9.94 1.50 -29.28
CA ARG A 169 10.49 2.76 -28.76
C ARG A 169 11.57 2.54 -27.71
N LEU A 170 11.45 1.54 -26.84
CA LEU A 170 12.41 1.23 -25.79
C LEU A 170 13.68 0.59 -26.34
N THR A 171 13.56 -0.32 -27.31
CA THR A 171 14.70 -1.01 -27.91
C THR A 171 15.34 -0.20 -29.04
N GLU A 172 14.70 0.87 -29.51
CA GLU A 172 15.07 1.62 -30.71
C GLU A 172 15.13 0.73 -31.98
N THR A 173 14.29 -0.31 -32.05
CA THR A 173 14.23 -1.28 -33.17
C THR A 173 12.87 -1.28 -33.86
N ASP A 174 12.81 -1.89 -35.04
CA ASP A 174 11.54 -2.17 -35.72
C ASP A 174 10.94 -3.47 -35.13
N VAL A 175 9.63 -3.49 -34.87
CA VAL A 175 8.94 -4.62 -34.19
C VAL A 175 7.67 -5.01 -34.93
N ALA A 176 7.41 -6.32 -35.07
CA ALA A 176 6.17 -6.84 -35.64
C ALA A 176 5.54 -7.96 -34.81
N ALA A 177 4.21 -8.02 -34.82
CA ALA A 177 3.38 -8.95 -34.05
C ALA A 177 2.06 -9.28 -34.76
N SER A 178 1.42 -10.36 -34.33
CA SER A 178 0.15 -10.87 -34.88
C SER A 178 -1.06 -10.10 -34.33
N GLU A 179 -2.02 -9.76 -35.18
CA GLU A 179 -3.35 -9.25 -34.78
C GLU A 179 -4.38 -10.37 -34.61
N ASP A 180 -4.08 -11.59 -35.06
CA ASP A 180 -4.97 -12.75 -34.92
C ASP A 180 -4.22 -14.03 -34.49
N LEU A 181 -4.86 -15.20 -34.61
CA LEU A 181 -4.28 -16.47 -34.19
C LEU A 181 -3.03 -16.81 -35.02
N THR A 182 -1.87 -16.90 -34.38
CA THR A 182 -0.65 -17.39 -35.03
C THR A 182 -0.56 -18.93 -34.96
N GLY A 183 -0.47 -19.63 -36.09
CA GLY A 183 -0.25 -21.07 -36.17
C GLY A 183 -0.99 -21.77 -37.31
N ALA A 184 -1.72 -22.84 -37.00
CA ALA A 184 -2.27 -23.75 -38.00
C ALA A 184 -3.55 -23.21 -38.67
N GLU A 185 -3.57 -23.17 -40.01
CA GLU A 185 -4.75 -22.77 -40.82
C GLU A 185 -5.99 -23.60 -40.48
N SER A 186 -5.83 -24.88 -40.12
CA SER A 186 -6.95 -25.75 -39.73
C SER A 186 -7.67 -25.32 -38.45
N LEU A 187 -7.00 -24.53 -37.61
CA LEU A 187 -7.54 -23.95 -36.38
C LEU A 187 -7.92 -22.46 -36.54
N GLY A 188 -7.79 -21.93 -37.76
CA GLY A 188 -8.13 -20.55 -38.08
C GLY A 188 -7.01 -19.54 -37.84
N GLY A 189 -5.76 -20.00 -37.66
CA GLY A 189 -4.59 -19.14 -37.55
C GLY A 189 -3.69 -19.17 -38.78
N ASP A 190 -2.76 -18.22 -38.88
CA ASP A 190 -1.70 -18.19 -39.89
C ASP A 190 -0.35 -17.73 -39.29
N TRP A 191 0.64 -17.38 -40.11
CA TRP A 191 1.95 -16.96 -39.60
C TRP A 191 2.28 -15.51 -39.99
N ASP A 192 1.26 -14.77 -40.44
CA ASP A 192 1.41 -13.37 -40.78
C ASP A 192 1.55 -12.54 -39.48
N LEU A 193 2.29 -11.43 -39.57
CA LEU A 193 2.46 -10.46 -38.47
C LEU A 193 1.92 -9.13 -38.99
N GLU A 194 0.63 -8.88 -38.75
CA GLU A 194 -0.13 -7.80 -39.41
C GLU A 194 0.22 -6.43 -38.84
N TYR A 195 0.55 -6.37 -37.56
CA TYR A 195 0.90 -5.13 -36.90
C TYR A 195 2.41 -4.97 -36.86
N GLN A 196 2.88 -3.81 -37.34
CA GLN A 196 4.29 -3.49 -37.37
C GLN A 196 4.52 -2.03 -37.00
N GLN A 197 5.53 -1.81 -36.17
CA GLN A 197 6.07 -0.50 -35.85
C GLN A 197 7.49 -0.43 -36.40
N GLY A 198 7.71 0.46 -37.38
CA GLY A 198 8.95 0.49 -38.16
C GLY A 198 8.85 -0.18 -39.54
N GLU A 199 10.00 -0.38 -40.21
CA GLU A 199 10.08 -1.00 -41.54
C GLU A 199 10.70 -2.40 -41.44
N ILE A 200 9.90 -3.47 -41.26
CA ILE A 200 10.43 -4.83 -41.17
C ILE A 200 11.08 -5.29 -42.48
N GLN A 201 12.37 -5.62 -42.46
CA GLN A 201 13.08 -6.18 -43.63
C GLN A 201 13.40 -7.68 -43.48
N THR A 202 13.26 -8.21 -42.27
CA THR A 202 13.47 -9.61 -41.92
C THR A 202 12.32 -10.49 -42.39
N SER A 203 12.66 -11.64 -42.99
CA SER A 203 11.68 -12.67 -43.37
C SER A 203 11.41 -13.64 -42.23
N LEU A 204 10.20 -14.21 -42.17
CA LEU A 204 9.83 -15.19 -41.13
C LEU A 204 10.89 -16.31 -40.98
N ALA A 205 11.14 -16.70 -39.72
CA ALA A 205 12.10 -17.75 -39.40
C ALA A 205 11.58 -19.15 -39.74
N ILE A 206 10.28 -19.39 -39.58
CA ILE A 206 9.63 -20.70 -39.80
C ILE A 206 9.38 -20.94 -41.28
N SER A 207 9.84 -22.08 -41.82
CA SER A 207 9.70 -22.39 -43.25
C SER A 207 8.26 -22.72 -43.66
N ASP A 208 7.87 -22.44 -44.91
CA ASP A 208 6.55 -22.80 -45.47
C ASP A 208 6.16 -24.26 -45.18
N GLY A 209 7.13 -25.18 -45.19
CA GLY A 209 6.88 -26.60 -44.92
C GLY A 209 6.58 -26.90 -43.45
N ALA A 210 7.19 -26.15 -42.52
CA ALA A 210 6.89 -26.23 -41.10
C ALA A 210 5.54 -25.58 -40.79
N GLN A 211 5.23 -24.42 -41.38
CA GLN A 211 3.93 -23.75 -41.27
C GLN A 211 2.79 -24.67 -41.73
N ASP A 212 2.91 -25.28 -42.92
CA ASP A 212 1.91 -26.21 -43.50
C ASP A 212 1.68 -27.48 -42.65
N SER A 213 2.68 -27.88 -41.85
CA SER A 213 2.65 -29.13 -41.07
C SER A 213 2.44 -28.90 -39.57
N TRP A 214 2.37 -27.64 -39.14
CA TRP A 214 2.05 -27.26 -37.78
C TRP A 214 0.57 -27.53 -37.48
N SER A 215 0.28 -28.07 -36.31
CA SER A 215 -1.09 -28.47 -35.93
C SER A 215 -1.71 -27.65 -34.80
N ASN A 216 -0.96 -26.71 -34.20
CA ASN A 216 -1.36 -25.97 -33.01
C ASN A 216 -1.52 -24.46 -33.32
N VAL A 217 -1.97 -23.67 -32.34
CA VAL A 217 -1.91 -22.20 -32.37
C VAL A 217 -1.16 -21.72 -31.13
N LEU A 218 -0.53 -20.56 -31.22
CA LEU A 218 0.27 -19.95 -30.16
C LEU A 218 -0.59 -19.12 -29.19
N ALA A 219 -1.73 -19.65 -28.73
CA ALA A 219 -2.70 -18.93 -27.89
C ALA A 219 -2.67 -19.40 -26.43
N ASN A 220 -2.84 -18.48 -25.48
CA ASN A 220 -3.10 -18.81 -24.07
C ASN A 220 -4.56 -19.23 -23.83
N PHE A 221 -4.81 -20.04 -22.79
CA PHE A 221 -6.17 -20.29 -22.31
C PHE A 221 -6.57 -19.27 -21.24
N THR A 222 -7.24 -18.20 -21.68
CA THR A 222 -7.69 -17.16 -20.77
C THR A 222 -9.11 -17.41 -20.32
N VAL A 223 -9.27 -17.55 -19.00
CA VAL A 223 -10.56 -17.87 -18.39
C VAL A 223 -11.40 -16.61 -18.26
N ASP A 224 -12.49 -16.54 -19.01
CA ASP A 224 -13.40 -15.39 -19.08
C ASP A 224 -14.67 -15.57 -18.22
N THR A 225 -14.80 -16.72 -17.56
CA THR A 225 -15.95 -17.02 -16.70
C THR A 225 -15.57 -17.78 -15.43
N THR A 226 -16.22 -17.41 -14.32
CA THR A 226 -16.12 -18.13 -13.03
C THR A 226 -17.03 -19.36 -12.96
N ALA A 227 -17.86 -19.58 -13.98
CA ALA A 227 -18.72 -20.76 -14.05
C ALA A 227 -17.89 -22.03 -14.25
N ASP A 228 -18.24 -23.11 -13.56
CA ASP A 228 -17.56 -24.40 -13.69
C ASP A 228 -18.24 -25.26 -14.77
N THR A 229 -17.79 -25.15 -16.02
CA THR A 229 -18.38 -25.81 -17.21
C THR A 229 -17.38 -26.72 -17.92
N PHE A 230 -17.87 -27.77 -18.57
CA PHE A 230 -17.05 -28.65 -19.39
C PHE A 230 -16.74 -28.02 -20.74
N ASP A 231 -15.56 -28.30 -21.27
CA ASP A 231 -15.22 -27.99 -22.66
C ASP A 231 -16.11 -28.79 -23.62
N ALA A 232 -16.64 -28.11 -24.64
CA ALA A 232 -17.49 -28.71 -25.64
C ALA A 232 -16.73 -29.67 -26.57
N ASN A 233 -15.46 -29.41 -26.91
CA ASN A 233 -14.67 -30.18 -27.87
C ASN A 233 -13.17 -30.30 -27.53
N PRO A 234 -12.78 -31.01 -26.44
CA PRO A 234 -11.38 -31.14 -26.05
C PRO A 234 -10.42 -31.60 -27.16
N GLY A 235 -9.30 -30.89 -27.28
CA GLY A 235 -8.18 -31.11 -28.19
C GLY A 235 -8.31 -30.36 -29.53
N ASN A 236 -9.10 -29.30 -29.60
CA ASN A 236 -9.31 -28.47 -30.79
C ASN A 236 -8.58 -27.12 -30.75
N GLY A 237 -7.79 -26.84 -29.70
CA GLY A 237 -7.11 -25.57 -29.45
C GLY A 237 -8.00 -24.47 -28.86
N LEU A 238 -9.26 -24.73 -28.53
CA LEU A 238 -10.21 -23.74 -28.03
C LEU A 238 -10.95 -24.27 -26.80
N ALA A 239 -10.67 -23.70 -25.63
CA ALA A 239 -11.24 -24.09 -24.35
C ALA A 239 -12.69 -23.60 -24.12
N GLU A 240 -13.54 -23.66 -25.16
CA GLU A 240 -14.89 -23.10 -25.15
C GLU A 240 -15.96 -24.10 -24.67
N ASP A 241 -16.83 -23.63 -23.77
CA ASP A 241 -18.04 -24.35 -23.39
C ASP A 241 -19.14 -24.26 -24.47
N GLY A 242 -20.29 -24.89 -24.22
CA GLY A 242 -21.42 -24.89 -25.18
C GLY A 242 -22.03 -23.50 -25.46
N SER A 243 -21.61 -22.47 -24.74
CA SER A 243 -21.98 -21.06 -24.89
C SER A 243 -20.85 -20.19 -25.44
N GLY A 244 -19.66 -20.75 -25.67
CA GLY A 244 -18.49 -20.03 -26.18
C GLY A 244 -17.69 -19.29 -25.10
N ASN A 245 -17.87 -19.61 -23.82
CA ASN A 245 -17.05 -19.06 -22.73
C ASN A 245 -15.95 -20.05 -22.35
N THR A 246 -14.83 -19.55 -21.86
CA THR A 246 -13.71 -20.35 -21.36
C THR A 246 -13.73 -20.39 -19.83
N SER A 247 -14.12 -21.54 -19.26
CA SER A 247 -14.00 -21.76 -17.82
C SER A 247 -12.65 -22.40 -17.45
N LEU A 248 -12.25 -22.30 -16.17
CA LEU A 248 -11.06 -23.01 -15.67
C LEU A 248 -11.11 -24.51 -15.94
N ARG A 249 -12.29 -25.15 -15.82
CA ARG A 249 -12.42 -26.58 -16.14
C ARG A 249 -12.24 -26.83 -17.62
N ALA A 250 -12.87 -26.03 -18.47
CA ALA A 250 -12.72 -26.17 -19.91
C ALA A 250 -11.27 -26.00 -20.35
N ALA A 251 -10.57 -24.99 -19.81
CA ALA A 251 -9.14 -24.77 -20.07
C ALA A 251 -8.25 -25.95 -19.66
N VAL A 252 -8.48 -26.52 -18.46
CA VAL A 252 -7.76 -27.72 -18.01
C VAL A 252 -8.06 -28.92 -18.90
N GLU A 253 -9.30 -29.09 -19.35
CA GLU A 253 -9.69 -30.20 -20.24
C GLU A 253 -9.05 -30.09 -21.62
N GLU A 254 -8.97 -28.87 -22.17
CA GLU A 254 -8.32 -28.59 -23.45
C GLU A 254 -6.81 -28.84 -23.37
N ALA A 255 -6.13 -28.25 -22.39
CA ALA A 255 -4.69 -28.45 -22.16
C ALA A 255 -4.31 -29.93 -22.01
N ASN A 256 -5.11 -30.70 -21.26
CA ASN A 256 -4.90 -32.14 -21.14
C ASN A 256 -5.05 -32.90 -22.47
N ALA A 257 -5.94 -32.43 -23.35
CA ALA A 257 -6.26 -33.09 -24.60
C ALA A 257 -5.24 -32.78 -25.71
N LEU A 258 -4.70 -31.56 -25.73
CA LEU A 258 -3.58 -31.19 -26.58
C LEU A 258 -2.30 -31.92 -26.16
N GLY A 259 -2.00 -31.88 -24.86
CA GLY A 259 -0.70 -32.31 -24.35
C GLY A 259 0.42 -31.34 -24.75
N GLY A 260 1.61 -31.55 -24.19
CA GLY A 260 2.63 -30.50 -24.19
C GLY A 260 2.48 -29.63 -22.95
N ALA A 261 3.13 -28.46 -22.98
CA ALA A 261 3.01 -27.44 -21.96
C ALA A 261 1.95 -26.42 -22.40
N ASP A 262 1.10 -26.01 -21.47
CA ASP A 262 0.02 -25.04 -21.72
C ASP A 262 -0.06 -24.05 -20.55
N THR A 263 -0.47 -22.81 -20.83
CA THR A 263 -0.74 -21.80 -19.79
C THR A 263 -2.22 -21.45 -19.73
N ILE A 264 -2.73 -21.40 -18.50
CA ILE A 264 -4.10 -21.02 -18.15
C ILE A 264 -4.05 -19.77 -17.27
N THR A 265 -4.64 -18.68 -17.75
CA THR A 265 -4.67 -17.38 -17.05
C THR A 265 -6.05 -17.16 -16.41
N LEU A 266 -6.05 -16.75 -15.14
CA LEU A 266 -7.24 -16.49 -14.34
C LEU A 266 -7.28 -15.02 -13.91
N GLY A 267 -8.36 -14.32 -14.24
CA GLY A 267 -8.66 -13.00 -13.67
C GLY A 267 -9.02 -13.04 -12.18
N ALA A 268 -9.25 -11.88 -11.60
CA ALA A 268 -9.79 -11.76 -10.24
C ALA A 268 -11.21 -12.36 -10.17
N GLY A 269 -11.51 -13.09 -9.11
CA GLY A 269 -12.82 -13.71 -8.93
C GLY A 269 -12.80 -15.01 -8.12
N ASN A 270 -14.00 -15.52 -7.85
CA ASN A 270 -14.22 -16.77 -7.13
C ASN A 270 -14.69 -17.89 -8.09
N PHE A 271 -13.80 -18.82 -8.41
CA PHE A 271 -14.00 -19.97 -9.28
C PHE A 271 -14.53 -21.16 -8.47
N GLU A 272 -15.86 -21.25 -8.39
CA GLU A 272 -16.54 -22.27 -7.58
C GLU A 272 -16.67 -23.61 -8.33
N LEU A 273 -15.93 -24.64 -7.89
CA LEU A 273 -16.01 -25.97 -8.49
C LEU A 273 -17.31 -26.68 -8.08
N SER A 274 -18.18 -26.92 -9.04
CA SER A 274 -19.48 -27.56 -8.88
C SER A 274 -19.56 -28.97 -9.49
N GLU A 275 -18.67 -29.28 -10.43
CA GLU A 275 -18.59 -30.56 -11.15
C GLU A 275 -17.49 -31.50 -10.58
N GLY A 276 -16.90 -31.10 -9.45
CA GLY A 276 -15.89 -31.86 -8.72
C GLY A 276 -14.46 -31.38 -9.01
N ARG A 277 -13.48 -32.26 -8.76
CA ARG A 277 -12.05 -31.92 -8.89
C ARG A 277 -11.66 -31.61 -10.34
N LEU A 278 -10.59 -30.85 -10.50
CA LEU A 278 -9.86 -30.67 -11.75
C LEU A 278 -8.76 -31.75 -11.84
N GLU A 279 -8.72 -32.48 -12.94
CA GLU A 279 -7.71 -33.52 -13.19
C GLU A 279 -6.66 -32.97 -14.15
N ILE A 280 -5.39 -33.01 -13.75
CA ILE A 280 -4.26 -32.52 -14.57
C ILE A 280 -3.37 -33.72 -14.91
N SER A 281 -3.01 -33.85 -16.18
CA SER A 281 -2.26 -34.97 -16.74
C SER A 281 -1.20 -34.57 -17.78
N SER A 282 -1.20 -33.32 -18.24
CA SER A 282 -0.17 -32.69 -19.06
C SER A 282 0.68 -31.69 -18.26
N ASP A 283 1.62 -31.02 -18.92
CA ASP A 283 2.38 -29.93 -18.34
C ASP A 283 1.48 -28.67 -18.38
N ILE A 284 1.18 -28.05 -17.23
CA ILE A 284 0.24 -26.91 -17.16
C ILE A 284 0.77 -25.84 -16.21
N SER A 285 0.75 -24.59 -16.65
CA SER A 285 0.90 -23.41 -15.80
C SER A 285 -0.45 -22.77 -15.53
N ILE A 286 -0.82 -22.58 -14.26
CA ILE A 286 -2.03 -21.85 -13.85
C ILE A 286 -1.60 -20.57 -13.15
N VAL A 287 -1.95 -19.43 -13.72
CA VAL A 287 -1.56 -18.10 -13.22
C VAL A 287 -2.81 -17.32 -12.83
N GLY A 288 -2.92 -16.93 -11.56
CA GLY A 288 -3.98 -16.04 -11.07
C GLY A 288 -3.51 -14.60 -10.89
N ALA A 289 -4.47 -13.68 -10.75
CA ALA A 289 -4.23 -12.25 -10.52
C ALA A 289 -3.64 -11.91 -9.13
N GLY A 290 -3.36 -12.93 -8.30
CA GLY A 290 -2.81 -12.81 -6.95
C GLY A 290 -3.67 -13.56 -5.94
N ALA A 291 -3.05 -14.13 -4.89
CA ALA A 291 -3.75 -14.98 -3.94
C ALA A 291 -4.89 -14.27 -3.19
N GLY A 292 -4.84 -12.94 -3.03
CA GLY A 292 -5.93 -12.14 -2.47
C GLY A 292 -7.08 -11.84 -3.44
N GLN A 293 -6.90 -12.08 -4.74
CA GLN A 293 -7.82 -11.68 -5.82
C GLN A 293 -8.47 -12.88 -6.53
N THR A 294 -7.72 -13.97 -6.72
CA THR A 294 -8.17 -15.17 -7.42
C THR A 294 -8.37 -16.32 -6.45
N VAL A 295 -9.61 -16.79 -6.29
CA VAL A 295 -9.99 -17.87 -5.38
C VAL A 295 -10.55 -19.06 -6.15
N ILE A 296 -10.00 -20.26 -5.94
CA ILE A 296 -10.52 -21.52 -6.46
C ILE A 296 -11.13 -22.30 -5.29
N ASP A 297 -12.46 -22.35 -5.24
CA ASP A 297 -13.22 -22.91 -4.12
C ASP A 297 -13.86 -24.25 -4.50
N ALA A 298 -13.42 -25.33 -3.85
CA ALA A 298 -14.00 -26.66 -4.05
C ALA A 298 -15.25 -26.95 -3.20
N LYS A 299 -15.69 -26.00 -2.37
CA LYS A 299 -16.97 -25.99 -1.64
C LYS A 299 -17.24 -27.24 -0.79
N SER A 300 -16.17 -27.89 -0.35
CA SER A 300 -16.18 -29.18 0.36
C SER A 300 -16.87 -30.31 -0.42
N LEU A 301 -16.95 -30.21 -1.75
CA LEU A 301 -17.55 -31.23 -2.62
C LEU A 301 -16.54 -32.33 -3.01
N SER A 302 -15.31 -31.93 -3.25
CA SER A 302 -14.18 -32.80 -3.59
C SER A 302 -12.87 -32.11 -3.27
N ARG A 303 -11.74 -32.74 -3.61
CA ARG A 303 -10.48 -32.01 -3.75
C ARG A 303 -10.52 -30.96 -4.84
N VAL A 304 -9.59 -30.01 -4.81
CA VAL A 304 -9.41 -29.00 -5.86
C VAL A 304 -8.73 -29.65 -7.07
N PHE A 305 -7.47 -30.05 -6.92
CA PHE A 305 -6.65 -30.60 -8.02
C PHE A 305 -6.25 -32.06 -7.77
N ALA A 306 -6.28 -32.87 -8.85
CA ALA A 306 -5.62 -34.16 -8.92
C ALA A 306 -4.59 -34.15 -10.06
N ILE A 307 -3.31 -34.03 -9.70
CA ILE A 307 -2.19 -33.99 -10.63
C ILE A 307 -1.64 -35.41 -10.78
N THR A 308 -1.83 -35.99 -11.97
CA THR A 308 -1.55 -37.40 -12.26
C THR A 308 -0.21 -37.63 -12.96
N SER A 309 0.26 -36.62 -13.70
CA SER A 309 1.55 -36.52 -14.37
C SER A 309 1.81 -35.07 -14.77
N GLY A 310 2.99 -34.80 -15.32
CA GLY A 310 3.36 -33.51 -15.88
C GLY A 310 4.16 -32.62 -14.91
N THR A 311 4.69 -31.54 -15.46
CA THR A 311 5.29 -30.41 -14.75
C THR A 311 4.21 -29.34 -14.62
N VAL A 312 3.80 -29.05 -13.39
CA VAL A 312 2.68 -28.15 -13.11
C VAL A 312 3.15 -26.97 -12.26
N SER A 313 2.94 -25.74 -12.74
CA SER A 313 3.10 -24.51 -11.97
C SER A 313 1.74 -23.94 -11.59
N ILE A 314 1.60 -23.49 -10.35
CA ILE A 314 0.41 -22.80 -9.87
C ILE A 314 0.85 -21.54 -9.12
N SER A 315 0.42 -20.36 -9.58
CA SER A 315 0.81 -19.09 -8.96
C SER A 315 -0.34 -18.13 -8.76
N GLY A 316 -0.25 -17.29 -7.73
CA GLY A 316 -1.16 -16.17 -7.51
C GLY A 316 -2.61 -16.57 -7.25
N VAL A 317 -2.84 -17.68 -6.53
CA VAL A 317 -4.20 -18.18 -6.24
C VAL A 317 -4.39 -18.58 -4.78
N THR A 318 -5.61 -18.39 -4.29
CA THR A 318 -6.12 -19.07 -3.08
C THR A 318 -6.85 -20.34 -3.49
N LEU A 319 -6.42 -21.48 -2.96
CA LEU A 319 -7.16 -22.74 -3.02
C LEU A 319 -7.87 -22.92 -1.68
N GLN A 320 -9.19 -23.19 -1.71
CA GLN A 320 -9.93 -23.34 -0.46
C GLN A 320 -11.00 -24.42 -0.45
N ASN A 321 -11.34 -24.83 0.77
CA ASN A 321 -12.46 -25.70 1.11
C ASN A 321 -12.49 -27.07 0.40
N GLY A 322 -11.39 -27.54 -0.16
CA GLY A 322 -11.33 -28.87 -0.77
C GLY A 322 -11.41 -30.00 0.26
N ASP A 323 -12.30 -30.99 0.05
CA ASP A 323 -12.47 -32.15 0.94
C ASP A 323 -12.42 -33.47 0.16
N ALA A 324 -11.38 -34.28 0.40
CA ALA A 324 -11.23 -35.61 -0.20
C ALA A 324 -12.00 -36.72 0.56
N GLY A 325 -12.63 -36.38 1.69
CA GLY A 325 -13.30 -37.31 2.58
C GLY A 325 -12.35 -38.40 3.09
N ALA A 326 -12.56 -39.64 2.66
CA ALA A 326 -11.69 -40.76 3.01
C ALA A 326 -10.47 -40.92 2.07
N GLY A 327 -10.32 -40.05 1.07
CA GLY A 327 -9.17 -40.00 0.17
C GLY A 327 -8.11 -39.00 0.63
N ASP A 328 -7.07 -38.86 -0.20
CA ASP A 328 -5.86 -38.12 0.14
C ASP A 328 -5.80 -36.78 -0.62
N GLY A 329 -5.14 -35.77 -0.04
CA GLY A 329 -4.96 -34.44 -0.64
C GLY A 329 -6.29 -33.70 -0.79
N GLY A 330 -6.74 -33.03 0.27
CA GLY A 330 -7.98 -32.25 0.27
C GLY A 330 -7.92 -31.05 -0.65
N GLY A 331 -6.81 -30.31 -0.69
CA GLY A 331 -6.55 -29.31 -1.71
C GLY A 331 -6.03 -29.97 -2.98
N VAL A 332 -4.80 -30.49 -2.90
CA VAL A 332 -4.03 -31.00 -4.05
C VAL A 332 -3.52 -32.42 -3.78
N HIS A 333 -3.70 -33.29 -4.77
CA HIS A 333 -3.09 -34.62 -4.79
C HIS A 333 -2.08 -34.73 -5.93
N ILE A 334 -0.81 -34.99 -5.59
CA ILE A 334 0.32 -35.09 -6.52
C ILE A 334 0.77 -36.54 -6.64
N ALA A 335 0.68 -37.10 -7.84
CA ALA A 335 1.14 -38.45 -8.15
C ALA A 335 2.66 -38.54 -8.28
N ASN A 336 3.19 -39.77 -8.25
CA ASN A 336 4.62 -40.05 -8.15
C ASN A 336 5.48 -39.65 -9.37
N ASN A 337 4.86 -39.32 -10.50
CA ASN A 337 5.56 -38.88 -11.72
C ASN A 337 5.31 -37.40 -12.03
N ALA A 338 4.63 -36.68 -11.14
CA ALA A 338 4.37 -35.26 -11.31
C ALA A 338 5.43 -34.43 -10.60
N VAL A 339 5.78 -33.30 -11.21
CA VAL A 339 6.62 -32.25 -10.64
C VAL A 339 5.73 -31.03 -10.49
N VAL A 340 5.62 -30.49 -9.28
CA VAL A 340 4.70 -29.39 -8.99
C VAL A 340 5.44 -28.27 -8.28
N THR A 341 5.34 -27.06 -8.83
CA THR A 341 5.80 -25.84 -8.19
C THR A 341 4.59 -24.98 -7.87
N MET A 342 4.49 -24.48 -6.65
CA MET A 342 3.48 -23.47 -6.30
C MET A 342 4.14 -22.25 -5.68
N THR A 343 3.75 -21.08 -6.17
CA THR A 343 4.37 -19.81 -5.80
C THR A 343 3.31 -18.78 -5.47
N GLU A 344 3.41 -18.07 -4.34
CA GLU A 344 2.42 -17.07 -3.95
C GLU A 344 1.00 -17.65 -3.88
N VAL A 345 0.88 -18.77 -3.18
CA VAL A 345 -0.39 -19.49 -3.03
C VAL A 345 -0.83 -19.57 -1.58
N LEU A 346 -2.14 -19.47 -1.36
CA LEU A 346 -2.77 -19.77 -0.08
C LEU A 346 -3.58 -21.07 -0.22
N LEU A 347 -3.32 -22.05 0.64
CA LEU A 347 -4.09 -23.29 0.73
C LEU A 347 -4.77 -23.35 2.10
N THR A 348 -6.09 -23.17 2.13
CA THR A 348 -6.82 -23.01 3.39
C THR A 348 -8.11 -23.81 3.50
N GLY A 349 -8.39 -24.29 4.72
CA GLY A 349 -9.65 -24.96 5.04
C GLY A 349 -9.85 -26.32 4.35
N HIS A 350 -8.77 -27.00 3.96
CA HIS A 350 -8.85 -28.30 3.28
C HIS A 350 -8.98 -29.49 4.23
N GLY A 351 -9.68 -30.53 3.79
CA GLY A 351 -9.97 -31.76 4.52
C GLY A 351 -9.53 -33.03 3.76
N GLY A 352 -8.92 -33.99 4.46
CA GLY A 352 -8.58 -35.27 3.85
C GLY A 352 -8.21 -36.37 4.85
N HIS A 353 -7.90 -37.57 4.36
CA HIS A 353 -7.34 -38.61 5.23
C HIS A 353 -5.84 -38.39 5.46
N PHE A 354 -5.08 -38.19 4.39
CA PHE A 354 -3.67 -37.85 4.45
C PHE A 354 -3.40 -36.58 3.64
N GLY A 355 -2.71 -35.61 4.24
CA GLY A 355 -2.44 -34.32 3.60
C GLY A 355 -3.72 -33.51 3.49
N GLY A 356 -4.03 -32.68 4.49
CA GLY A 356 -5.25 -31.88 4.46
C GLY A 356 -5.23 -30.93 3.28
N ALA A 357 -4.20 -30.09 3.18
CA ALA A 357 -3.96 -29.31 1.97
C ALA A 357 -3.36 -30.17 0.86
N ILE A 358 -2.22 -30.81 1.11
CA ILE A 358 -1.44 -31.45 0.03
C ILE A 358 -1.06 -32.89 0.38
N TRP A 359 -1.34 -33.81 -0.54
CA TRP A 359 -0.69 -35.12 -0.61
C TRP A 359 0.35 -35.13 -1.74
N ASN A 360 1.59 -35.50 -1.43
CA ASN A 360 2.67 -35.58 -2.40
C ASN A 360 3.34 -36.96 -2.47
N ASP A 361 3.22 -37.66 -3.61
CA ASP A 361 4.04 -38.85 -3.94
C ASP A 361 5.18 -38.53 -4.94
N GLY A 362 5.19 -37.33 -5.55
CA GLY A 362 6.10 -36.88 -6.62
C GLY A 362 7.19 -35.91 -6.15
N ALA A 363 7.41 -34.82 -6.88
CA ALA A 363 8.27 -33.72 -6.47
C ALA A 363 7.43 -32.45 -6.27
N LEU A 364 7.58 -31.82 -5.11
CA LEU A 364 6.86 -30.60 -4.74
C LEU A 364 7.85 -29.49 -4.37
N THR A 365 7.67 -28.32 -4.96
CA THR A 365 8.29 -27.06 -4.55
C THR A 365 7.20 -26.09 -4.11
N LEU A 366 7.33 -25.54 -2.91
CA LEU A 366 6.50 -24.43 -2.42
C LEU A 366 7.41 -23.23 -2.18
N ASP A 367 7.12 -22.09 -2.80
CA ASP A 367 7.81 -20.83 -2.53
C ASP A 367 6.78 -19.75 -2.20
N ARG A 368 7.01 -18.93 -1.18
CA ARG A 368 6.05 -17.88 -0.78
C ARG A 368 4.62 -18.43 -0.68
N ALA A 369 4.45 -19.55 0.02
CA ALA A 369 3.16 -20.22 0.15
C ALA A 369 2.67 -20.20 1.60
N THR A 370 1.35 -20.19 1.79
CA THR A 370 0.73 -20.35 3.11
C THR A 370 -0.19 -21.57 3.12
N LEU A 371 0.08 -22.54 4.00
CA LEU A 371 -0.81 -23.66 4.29
C LEU A 371 -1.44 -23.44 5.66
N ASP A 372 -2.71 -23.01 5.69
CA ASP A 372 -3.38 -22.58 6.91
C ASP A 372 -4.70 -23.32 7.16
N LEU A 373 -5.06 -23.58 8.43
CA LEU A 373 -6.37 -24.13 8.82
C LEU A 373 -6.77 -25.45 8.13
N ASN A 374 -5.81 -26.28 7.73
CA ASN A 374 -6.11 -27.56 7.07
C ASN A 374 -6.20 -28.72 8.07
N ASN A 375 -7.02 -29.73 7.78
CA ASN A 375 -7.27 -30.85 8.67
C ASN A 375 -7.17 -32.21 7.99
N ALA A 376 -6.41 -33.13 8.58
CA ALA A 376 -6.32 -34.51 8.12
C ALA A 376 -6.17 -35.53 9.25
N SER A 377 -6.07 -36.82 8.94
CA SER A 377 -5.60 -37.82 9.91
C SER A 377 -4.07 -37.82 10.03
N TYR A 378 -3.34 -37.40 9.01
CA TYR A 378 -1.88 -37.36 8.97
C TYR A 378 -1.41 -36.18 8.10
N GLY A 379 -0.55 -35.31 8.62
CA GLY A 379 -0.09 -34.14 7.88
C GLY A 379 -1.25 -33.19 7.64
N GLY A 380 -1.68 -32.47 8.68
CA GLY A 380 -2.83 -31.56 8.59
C GLY A 380 -2.68 -30.58 7.43
N GLY A 381 -1.50 -30.00 7.26
CA GLY A 381 -1.13 -29.21 6.08
C GLY A 381 -0.63 -30.12 4.95
N LEU A 382 0.55 -30.71 5.14
CA LEU A 382 1.27 -31.46 4.12
C LEU A 382 1.54 -32.90 4.56
N TYR A 383 1.20 -33.84 3.70
CA TYR A 383 1.71 -35.20 3.75
C TYR A 383 2.58 -35.46 2.53
N THR A 384 3.85 -35.84 2.74
CA THR A 384 4.76 -36.17 1.64
C THR A 384 5.38 -37.55 1.78
N ARG A 385 5.29 -38.29 0.68
CA ARG A 385 6.02 -39.52 0.40
C ARG A 385 7.09 -39.33 -0.66
N GLY A 386 6.96 -38.29 -1.47
CA GLY A 386 7.94 -37.81 -2.44
C GLY A 386 8.93 -36.81 -1.85
N THR A 387 9.65 -36.08 -2.71
CA THR A 387 10.54 -34.99 -2.29
C THR A 387 9.74 -33.70 -2.15
N ALA A 388 10.02 -32.92 -1.10
CA ALA A 388 9.40 -31.62 -0.88
C ALA A 388 10.45 -30.56 -0.53
N THR A 389 10.47 -29.47 -1.28
CA THR A 389 11.28 -28.28 -1.03
C THR A 389 10.33 -27.12 -0.70
N ILE A 390 10.54 -26.44 0.41
CA ILE A 390 9.67 -25.35 0.88
C ILE A 390 10.53 -24.15 1.25
N THR A 391 10.27 -23.01 0.63
CA THR A 391 11.01 -21.76 0.81
C THR A 391 10.08 -20.58 1.11
N ASN A 392 10.52 -19.65 1.97
CA ASN A 392 9.84 -18.38 2.22
C ASN A 392 8.34 -18.51 2.56
N SER A 393 7.97 -19.59 3.25
CA SER A 393 6.57 -20.05 3.36
C SER A 393 6.13 -20.22 4.81
N THR A 394 4.82 -20.25 5.03
CA THR A 394 4.21 -20.44 6.34
C THR A 394 3.27 -21.64 6.36
N ILE A 395 3.43 -22.47 7.39
CA ILE A 395 2.57 -23.64 7.64
C ILE A 395 1.96 -23.44 9.02
N SER A 396 0.70 -23.03 9.05
CA SER A 396 0.06 -22.56 10.29
C SER A 396 -1.28 -23.22 10.59
N ASN A 397 -1.61 -23.35 11.87
CA ASN A 397 -2.94 -23.73 12.35
C ASN A 397 -3.52 -25.03 11.74
N ASN A 398 -2.66 -25.93 11.25
CA ASN A 398 -3.11 -27.18 10.66
C ASN A 398 -3.28 -28.24 11.75
N THR A 399 -4.28 -29.10 11.60
CA THR A 399 -4.63 -30.10 12.61
C THR A 399 -4.57 -31.52 12.03
N ALA A 400 -3.92 -32.43 12.75
CA ALA A 400 -4.02 -33.87 12.50
C ALA A 400 -4.78 -34.56 13.63
N ILE A 401 -5.95 -35.14 13.30
CA ILE A 401 -6.83 -35.79 14.28
C ILE A 401 -6.97 -37.28 13.94
N ASN A 402 -6.21 -38.14 14.62
CA ASN A 402 -6.57 -39.55 14.78
C ASN A 402 -6.09 -40.09 16.14
N ALA A 403 -6.82 -41.06 16.67
CA ALA A 403 -6.47 -41.67 17.95
C ALA A 403 -5.75 -43.00 17.68
N GLY A 404 -4.47 -42.99 17.30
CA GLY A 404 -3.75 -44.26 17.37
C GLY A 404 -2.29 -44.43 16.94
N VAL A 405 -1.70 -43.68 15.99
CA VAL A 405 -0.28 -43.86 15.61
C VAL A 405 0.20 -42.79 14.59
N GLY A 406 1.12 -41.91 15.03
CA GLY A 406 2.08 -41.12 14.23
C GLY A 406 1.51 -39.99 13.37
N GLU A 407 1.45 -38.76 13.87
CA GLU A 407 0.63 -37.70 13.26
C GLU A 407 1.30 -36.32 13.31
N GLY A 408 1.76 -35.84 12.16
CA GLY A 408 2.30 -34.50 12.01
C GLY A 408 1.16 -33.50 11.88
N GLY A 409 1.03 -32.54 12.79
CA GLY A 409 -0.04 -31.53 12.74
C GLY A 409 0.11 -30.64 11.51
N GLY A 410 1.32 -30.12 11.27
CA GLY A 410 1.68 -29.37 10.06
C GLY A 410 2.11 -30.30 8.93
N ILE A 411 3.30 -30.87 9.05
CA ILE A 411 3.95 -31.71 8.02
C ILE A 411 4.13 -33.14 8.52
N TRP A 412 3.86 -34.12 7.66
CA TRP A 412 4.21 -35.51 7.88
C TRP A 412 4.99 -36.08 6.68
N THR A 413 6.08 -36.79 6.93
CA THR A 413 6.91 -37.40 5.87
C THR A 413 7.11 -38.92 6.03
N SER A 414 7.18 -39.64 4.90
CA SER A 414 7.71 -41.02 4.85
C SER A 414 8.24 -41.40 3.47
N GLY A 415 8.85 -42.58 3.31
CA GLY A 415 9.40 -43.01 2.02
C GLY A 415 10.92 -42.89 1.95
N ALA A 416 11.59 -44.04 2.07
CA ALA A 416 13.05 -44.08 2.13
C ALA A 416 13.71 -43.55 0.84
N GLY A 417 14.62 -42.58 1.01
CA GLY A 417 15.42 -42.00 -0.07
C GLY A 417 14.93 -40.65 -0.62
N ASN A 418 13.83 -40.11 -0.10
CA ASN A 418 13.32 -38.77 -0.43
C ASN A 418 13.66 -37.77 0.68
N THR A 419 13.72 -36.47 0.35
CA THR A 419 14.10 -35.40 1.29
C THR A 419 12.94 -34.43 1.58
N LEU A 420 13.00 -33.81 2.76
CA LEU A 420 12.26 -32.60 3.12
C LEU A 420 13.26 -31.46 3.34
N ASP A 421 13.26 -30.47 2.46
CA ASP A 421 14.19 -29.34 2.50
C ASP A 421 13.41 -28.05 2.79
N LEU A 422 13.67 -27.41 3.94
CA LEU A 422 13.01 -26.20 4.39
C LEU A 422 14.01 -25.06 4.51
N THR A 423 13.73 -23.90 3.91
CA THR A 423 14.58 -22.69 4.00
C THR A 423 13.72 -21.44 4.22
N ASN A 424 14.00 -20.62 5.23
CA ASN A 424 13.19 -19.42 5.52
C ASN A 424 11.69 -19.78 5.70
N VAL A 425 11.39 -20.78 6.52
CA VAL A 425 10.02 -21.29 6.72
C VAL A 425 9.57 -21.04 8.15
N THR A 426 8.32 -20.62 8.32
CA THR A 426 7.65 -20.49 9.62
C THR A 426 6.63 -21.62 9.79
N ILE A 427 6.72 -22.40 10.87
CA ILE A 427 5.77 -23.48 11.20
C ILE A 427 5.18 -23.19 12.58
N SER A 428 3.91 -22.78 12.63
CA SER A 428 3.30 -22.26 13.85
C SER A 428 1.88 -22.73 14.14
N GLY A 429 1.52 -22.93 15.41
CA GLY A 429 0.13 -23.22 15.80
C GLY A 429 -0.44 -24.56 15.29
N ASN A 430 0.38 -25.44 14.73
CA ASN A 430 -0.10 -26.73 14.21
C ASN A 430 -0.28 -27.73 15.36
N SER A 431 -1.30 -28.59 15.27
CA SER A 431 -1.73 -29.42 16.39
C SER A 431 -2.02 -30.88 16.02
N THR A 432 -1.70 -31.78 16.92
CA THR A 432 -2.07 -33.20 16.84
C THR A 432 -2.21 -33.83 18.23
N ASP A 433 -3.07 -34.85 18.34
CA ASP A 433 -3.12 -35.72 19.52
C ASP A 433 -1.99 -36.78 19.54
N GLY A 434 -1.16 -36.82 18.48
CA GLY A 434 -0.05 -37.75 18.27
C GLY A 434 1.34 -37.15 18.55
N ASP A 435 2.28 -37.35 17.62
CA ASP A 435 3.69 -36.94 17.75
C ASP A 435 4.05 -36.01 16.60
N GLY A 436 4.78 -34.91 16.83
CA GLY A 436 5.23 -34.01 15.75
C GLY A 436 4.24 -32.91 15.39
N GLY A 437 3.86 -32.04 16.34
CA GLY A 437 2.83 -31.00 16.13
C GLY A 437 3.13 -30.13 14.92
N GLY A 438 4.34 -29.61 14.82
CA GLY A 438 4.84 -28.95 13.61
C GLY A 438 5.19 -29.96 12.52
N VAL A 439 6.19 -30.81 12.79
CA VAL A 439 6.73 -31.77 11.82
C VAL A 439 6.88 -33.17 12.42
N TYR A 440 6.30 -34.16 11.76
CA TYR A 440 6.66 -35.56 11.92
C TYR A 440 7.54 -36.00 10.75
N ASN A 441 8.80 -36.32 11.01
CA ASN A 441 9.75 -36.71 9.99
C ASN A 441 10.07 -38.22 10.06
N GLY A 442 9.90 -38.91 8.93
CA GLY A 442 10.33 -40.29 8.71
C GLY A 442 11.48 -40.44 7.70
N ASN A 443 11.94 -39.35 7.10
CA ASN A 443 12.87 -39.29 5.98
C ASN A 443 14.11 -38.44 6.30
N ASP A 444 15.03 -38.25 5.34
CA ASP A 444 16.10 -37.27 5.49
C ASP A 444 15.50 -35.86 5.38
N ALA A 445 15.93 -34.93 6.24
CA ALA A 445 15.43 -33.56 6.23
C ALA A 445 16.53 -32.55 6.50
N SER A 446 16.47 -31.39 5.84
CA SER A 446 17.38 -30.26 6.02
C SER A 446 16.57 -29.00 6.31
N LEU A 447 16.81 -28.38 7.48
CA LEU A 447 16.16 -27.15 7.89
C LEU A 447 17.22 -26.05 8.02
N ILE A 448 17.04 -24.95 7.31
CA ILE A 448 17.96 -23.80 7.28
C ILE A 448 17.14 -22.53 7.53
N ASN A 449 17.46 -21.78 8.59
CA ASN A 449 16.76 -20.53 8.89
C ASN A 449 15.24 -20.75 9.00
N VAL A 450 14.82 -21.73 9.80
CA VAL A 450 13.41 -22.09 10.02
C VAL A 450 13.00 -21.68 11.43
N THR A 451 11.75 -21.23 11.61
CA THR A 451 11.16 -20.94 12.92
C THR A 451 9.99 -21.89 13.19
N ILE A 452 10.07 -22.68 14.25
CA ILE A 452 9.03 -23.65 14.67
C ILE A 452 8.59 -23.36 16.11
N THR A 453 7.38 -22.82 16.28
CA THR A 453 6.85 -22.36 17.57
C THR A 453 5.35 -22.64 17.70
N ASP A 454 4.81 -22.59 18.92
CA ASP A 454 3.36 -22.69 19.21
C ASP A 454 2.66 -23.97 18.73
N ASN A 455 3.40 -24.99 18.29
CA ASN A 455 2.83 -26.25 17.83
C ASN A 455 2.52 -27.19 19.01
N GLN A 456 1.52 -28.07 18.89
CA GLN A 456 1.04 -28.94 19.97
C GLN A 456 1.07 -30.43 19.57
N ALA A 457 1.64 -31.28 20.43
CA ALA A 457 1.62 -32.75 20.31
C ALA A 457 1.90 -33.44 21.65
N VAL A 458 1.89 -34.78 21.69
CA VAL A 458 2.28 -35.58 22.86
C VAL A 458 3.80 -35.74 22.96
N GLN A 459 4.51 -35.91 21.85
CA GLN A 459 5.99 -35.93 21.82
C GLN A 459 6.53 -35.13 20.65
N GLY A 460 7.60 -34.37 20.89
CA GLY A 460 8.24 -33.56 19.86
C GLY A 460 7.26 -32.58 19.26
N ALA A 461 6.69 -31.70 20.10
CA ALA A 461 5.61 -30.81 19.68
C ALA A 461 6.02 -29.89 18.52
N GLY A 462 7.28 -29.47 18.47
CA GLY A 462 7.86 -28.85 17.28
C GLY A 462 8.18 -29.90 16.22
N ILE A 463 9.14 -30.79 16.53
CA ILE A 463 9.55 -31.87 15.60
C ILE A 463 9.62 -33.22 16.31
N HIS A 464 9.06 -34.25 15.68
CA HIS A 464 9.30 -35.65 15.99
C HIS A 464 10.04 -36.34 14.83
N ASP A 465 11.27 -36.80 15.05
CA ASP A 465 12.05 -37.58 14.10
C ASP A 465 12.06 -39.08 14.48
N ASN A 466 11.46 -39.89 13.62
CA ASN A 466 11.37 -41.36 13.75
C ASN A 466 12.25 -42.10 12.72
N GLY A 467 13.12 -41.38 12.01
CA GLY A 467 14.00 -41.92 10.97
C GLY A 467 14.99 -42.97 11.48
N ASN A 468 14.90 -44.20 10.98
CA ASN A 468 15.93 -45.23 11.21
C ASN A 468 16.41 -45.84 9.88
N PRO A 469 17.60 -45.47 9.36
CA PRO A 469 18.44 -44.33 9.73
C PRO A 469 18.20 -43.18 8.76
N ALA A 470 17.27 -42.30 9.08
CA ALA A 470 17.14 -41.02 8.39
C ALA A 470 17.75 -39.92 9.27
N THR A 471 18.37 -38.89 8.69
CA THR A 471 19.03 -37.81 9.42
C THR A 471 18.32 -36.48 9.19
N THR A 472 17.68 -35.95 10.23
CA THR A 472 17.22 -34.56 10.26
C THR A 472 18.38 -33.65 10.66
N THR A 473 18.73 -32.68 9.80
CA THR A 473 19.78 -31.68 10.07
C THR A 473 19.16 -30.32 10.30
N LEU A 474 19.53 -29.67 11.41
CA LEU A 474 19.10 -28.31 11.74
C LEU A 474 20.27 -27.33 11.61
N THR A 475 20.07 -26.23 10.90
CA THR A 475 21.05 -25.14 10.75
C THR A 475 20.34 -23.80 10.92
N ASN A 476 20.90 -22.90 11.74
CA ASN A 476 20.31 -21.57 11.97
C ASN A 476 18.81 -21.62 12.33
N THR A 477 18.34 -22.67 13.01
CA THR A 477 16.91 -22.95 13.17
C THR A 477 16.44 -22.74 14.60
N ILE A 478 15.26 -22.13 14.77
CA ILE A 478 14.55 -22.00 16.05
C ILE A 478 13.53 -23.13 16.18
N VAL A 479 13.60 -23.89 17.27
CA VAL A 479 12.53 -24.80 17.71
C VAL A 479 12.30 -24.60 19.21
N ALA A 480 11.32 -23.76 19.56
CA ALA A 480 11.03 -23.37 20.94
C ALA A 480 9.55 -23.00 21.11
N GLY A 481 9.04 -23.01 22.35
CA GLY A 481 7.65 -22.63 22.61
C GLY A 481 6.60 -23.66 22.18
N ASN A 482 7.01 -24.90 21.90
CA ASN A 482 6.09 -25.94 21.44
C ASN A 482 5.60 -26.83 22.59
N GLY A 483 4.36 -27.28 22.48
CA GLY A 483 3.73 -28.21 23.40
C GLY A 483 3.20 -27.50 24.66
N THR A 484 2.93 -28.31 25.68
CA THR A 484 2.55 -27.80 27.00
C THR A 484 3.78 -27.32 27.79
N PRO A 485 3.65 -26.35 28.71
CA PRO A 485 4.79 -25.82 29.46
C PRO A 485 5.66 -26.90 30.11
N GLY A 486 6.96 -26.91 29.77
CA GLY A 486 7.94 -27.87 30.27
C GLY A 486 8.07 -29.17 29.46
N GLN A 487 7.28 -29.32 28.39
CA GLN A 487 7.43 -30.40 27.41
C GLN A 487 8.64 -30.16 26.50
N GLN A 488 9.19 -31.24 25.94
CA GLN A 488 10.30 -31.13 24.98
C GLN A 488 9.79 -30.68 23.59
N ASP A 489 10.48 -29.72 22.99
CA ASP A 489 10.22 -29.23 21.64
C ASP A 489 10.55 -30.28 20.57
N LEU A 490 11.59 -31.07 20.83
CA LEU A 490 12.13 -32.08 19.92
C LEU A 490 12.06 -33.50 20.50
N SER A 491 11.86 -34.49 19.62
CA SER A 491 11.92 -35.91 19.95
C SER A 491 12.52 -36.72 18.81
N GLY A 492 13.66 -37.38 19.02
CA GLY A 492 14.33 -38.16 17.98
C GLY A 492 15.86 -38.03 18.06
N ASN A 493 16.55 -38.28 16.94
CA ASN A 493 17.98 -38.03 16.79
C ASN A 493 18.18 -37.00 15.68
N TYR A 494 18.97 -35.95 15.92
CA TYR A 494 19.20 -34.88 14.97
C TYR A 494 20.71 -34.68 14.75
N ALA A 495 21.05 -34.11 13.61
CA ALA A 495 22.37 -33.59 13.31
C ALA A 495 22.35 -32.07 13.43
N SER A 496 23.37 -31.51 14.07
CA SER A 496 23.59 -30.06 14.09
C SER A 496 24.41 -29.65 12.86
N GLY A 497 23.82 -28.82 12.00
CA GLY A 497 24.53 -28.01 11.01
C GLY A 497 25.13 -26.73 11.61
N GLY A 498 24.71 -26.37 12.84
CA GLY A 498 25.24 -25.29 13.66
C GLY A 498 24.23 -24.17 13.93
N ASN A 499 24.50 -23.40 14.98
CA ASN A 499 23.81 -22.16 15.33
C ASN A 499 22.29 -22.28 15.47
N ASN A 500 21.79 -23.34 16.12
CA ASN A 500 20.36 -23.53 16.36
C ASN A 500 19.93 -23.00 17.74
N LEU A 501 18.66 -22.60 17.90
CA LEU A 501 18.07 -22.23 19.19
C LEU A 501 16.94 -23.21 19.53
N ILE A 502 17.18 -24.05 20.54
CA ILE A 502 16.22 -25.07 21.00
C ILE A 502 15.72 -24.70 22.39
N GLY A 503 14.41 -24.50 22.54
CA GLY A 503 13.79 -24.09 23.79
C GLY A 503 13.97 -25.12 24.90
N ILE A 504 13.52 -26.35 24.68
CA ILE A 504 13.62 -27.48 25.59
C ILE A 504 14.02 -28.72 24.79
N ASN A 505 15.24 -29.18 25.03
CA ASN A 505 15.76 -30.35 24.36
C ASN A 505 15.39 -31.67 25.05
N GLY A 506 15.07 -32.69 24.25
CA GLY A 506 14.92 -34.07 24.70
C GLY A 506 16.27 -34.78 24.93
N PRO A 507 16.31 -35.87 25.70
CA PRO A 507 17.55 -36.53 26.14
C PRO A 507 18.36 -37.27 25.05
N SER A 508 18.01 -37.17 23.77
CA SER A 508 18.61 -37.99 22.68
C SER A 508 18.84 -37.27 21.34
N SER A 509 18.74 -35.95 21.29
CA SER A 509 18.70 -35.22 20.01
C SER A 509 20.04 -35.04 19.28
N GLY A 510 21.19 -35.31 19.90
CA GLY A 510 22.48 -35.00 19.27
C GLY A 510 22.83 -33.50 19.24
N LEU A 511 21.95 -32.62 19.74
CA LEU A 511 22.18 -31.18 19.92
C LEU A 511 22.68 -30.92 21.35
N THR A 512 23.71 -30.09 21.50
CA THR A 512 24.34 -29.82 22.81
C THR A 512 24.60 -28.33 22.97
N ASP A 513 24.18 -27.78 24.10
CA ASP A 513 24.38 -26.37 24.43
C ASP A 513 25.86 -25.95 24.32
N GLY A 514 26.10 -24.86 23.60
CA GLY A 514 27.43 -24.28 23.35
C GLY A 514 28.32 -25.07 22.37
N VAL A 515 27.82 -26.13 21.75
CA VAL A 515 28.54 -26.90 20.72
C VAL A 515 28.06 -26.47 19.34
N ASN A 516 28.97 -26.20 18.41
CA ASN A 516 28.66 -25.71 17.05
C ASN A 516 27.80 -24.44 17.00
N GLY A 517 27.82 -23.62 18.06
CA GLY A 517 26.97 -22.42 18.15
C GLY A 517 25.53 -22.70 18.57
N ASP A 518 25.16 -23.96 18.84
CA ASP A 518 23.81 -24.30 19.28
C ASP A 518 23.53 -23.77 20.70
N GLN A 519 22.37 -23.17 20.87
CA GLN A 519 21.81 -22.70 22.14
C GLN A 519 20.69 -23.66 22.54
N VAL A 520 20.85 -24.39 23.65
CA VAL A 520 19.97 -25.53 23.96
C VAL A 520 19.50 -25.49 25.40
N GLY A 521 18.21 -25.21 25.59
CA GLY A 521 17.57 -25.20 26.91
C GLY A 521 17.17 -26.57 27.43
N THR A 522 16.74 -26.60 28.69
CA THR A 522 16.32 -27.82 29.40
C THR A 522 14.97 -27.61 30.05
N SER A 523 14.27 -28.67 30.45
CA SER A 523 12.97 -28.51 31.13
C SER A 523 13.03 -27.75 32.45
N GLY A 524 14.21 -27.68 33.09
CA GLY A 524 14.44 -26.88 34.31
C GLY A 524 14.93 -25.45 34.05
N SER A 525 15.31 -25.15 32.81
CA SER A 525 15.73 -23.82 32.35
C SER A 525 15.50 -23.74 30.83
N PRO A 526 14.24 -23.56 30.39
CA PRO A 526 13.92 -23.41 28.97
C PRO A 526 14.57 -22.16 28.40
N LEU A 527 14.93 -22.18 27.12
CA LEU A 527 15.30 -20.98 26.38
C LEU A 527 14.07 -20.39 25.71
N ASP A 528 13.94 -19.07 25.80
CA ASP A 528 12.90 -18.30 25.14
C ASP A 528 13.55 -17.52 23.98
N PRO A 529 13.13 -17.74 22.72
CA PRO A 529 13.60 -16.97 21.58
C PRO A 529 13.07 -15.53 21.53
N LEU A 530 12.16 -15.12 22.43
CA LEU A 530 11.52 -13.80 22.43
C LEU A 530 10.91 -13.46 21.06
N LEU A 531 9.97 -14.30 20.62
CA LEU A 531 9.23 -14.13 19.37
C LEU A 531 7.98 -13.26 19.58
N GLY A 532 7.68 -12.41 18.61
CA GLY A 532 6.37 -11.77 18.47
C GLY A 532 5.27 -12.76 18.07
N SER A 533 4.03 -12.28 17.96
CA SER A 533 2.93 -13.06 17.40
C SER A 533 3.17 -13.39 15.93
N LEU A 534 2.54 -14.46 15.43
CA LEU A 534 2.46 -14.70 13.99
C LEU A 534 1.69 -13.53 13.37
N ALA A 535 2.35 -12.76 12.52
CA ALA A 535 1.79 -11.56 11.93
C ALA A 535 2.41 -11.32 10.55
N ASP A 536 1.80 -10.42 9.79
CA ASP A 536 2.47 -9.83 8.63
C ASP A 536 3.59 -8.91 9.14
N ASN A 537 4.84 -9.29 8.90
CA ASN A 537 6.02 -8.50 9.22
C ASN A 537 6.77 -8.11 7.93
N GLY A 538 6.06 -8.04 6.81
CA GLY A 538 6.62 -7.88 5.46
C GLY A 538 6.75 -9.20 4.71
N GLY A 539 6.70 -9.11 3.38
CA GLY A 539 6.71 -10.26 2.46
C GLY A 539 5.35 -10.95 2.30
N PHE A 540 5.28 -12.00 1.47
CA PHE A 540 4.00 -12.67 1.14
C PHE A 540 3.41 -13.50 2.31
N ALA A 541 4.25 -14.19 3.08
CA ALA A 541 3.81 -15.14 4.10
C ALA A 541 4.15 -14.66 5.52
N GLN A 542 3.18 -14.76 6.44
CA GLN A 542 3.31 -14.30 7.83
C GLN A 542 4.48 -14.95 8.58
N THR A 543 5.16 -14.19 9.44
CA THR A 543 6.32 -14.66 10.22
C THR A 543 6.16 -14.38 11.72
N HIS A 544 7.05 -14.93 12.54
CA HIS A 544 7.25 -14.48 13.92
C HIS A 544 8.48 -13.57 13.98
N ALA A 545 8.27 -12.26 14.16
CA ALA A 545 9.37 -11.31 14.31
C ALA A 545 10.17 -11.57 15.60
N LEU A 546 11.49 -11.36 15.56
CA LEU A 546 12.34 -11.38 16.75
C LEU A 546 12.14 -10.10 17.56
N GLN A 547 12.01 -10.21 18.88
CA GLN A 547 11.96 -9.08 19.78
C GLN A 547 13.35 -8.68 20.27
N ALA A 548 13.50 -7.40 20.63
CA ALA A 548 14.74 -6.87 21.18
C ALA A 548 15.20 -7.68 22.40
N GLY A 549 16.50 -8.04 22.41
CA GLY A 549 17.09 -8.86 23.46
C GLY A 549 17.00 -10.37 23.21
N SER A 550 16.40 -10.80 22.08
CA SER A 550 16.45 -12.20 21.67
C SER A 550 17.89 -12.69 21.51
N SER A 551 18.13 -13.91 21.98
CA SER A 551 19.41 -14.60 21.81
C SER A 551 19.62 -15.16 20.39
N ALA A 552 18.59 -15.11 19.55
CA ALA A 552 18.68 -15.47 18.13
C ALA A 552 19.26 -14.36 17.26
N ILE A 553 19.27 -13.11 17.75
CA ILE A 553 19.76 -11.94 16.99
C ILE A 553 21.29 -12.04 16.81
N ASP A 554 21.76 -11.82 15.58
CA ASP A 554 23.13 -11.94 15.07
C ASP A 554 23.82 -13.27 15.38
N ALA A 555 23.03 -14.31 15.67
CA ALA A 555 23.54 -15.55 16.22
C ALA A 555 23.65 -16.67 15.18
N ALA A 556 23.23 -16.46 13.93
CA ALA A 556 23.34 -17.47 12.89
C ALA A 556 24.76 -17.57 12.31
N ASN A 557 24.97 -18.65 11.57
CA ASN A 557 26.13 -18.78 10.70
C ASN A 557 25.82 -18.16 9.33
N ASN A 558 26.34 -16.96 9.10
CA ASN A 558 26.13 -16.18 7.86
C ASN A 558 26.57 -16.92 6.59
N ALA A 559 27.55 -17.82 6.68
CA ALA A 559 28.02 -18.57 5.51
C ALA A 559 27.02 -19.65 5.05
N LEU A 560 26.07 -20.01 5.91
CA LEU A 560 25.03 -21.01 5.66
C LEU A 560 23.62 -20.39 5.62
N ALA A 561 23.49 -19.09 5.94
CA ALA A 561 22.24 -18.36 5.86
C ALA A 561 21.96 -17.94 4.40
N PRO A 562 20.70 -17.98 3.95
CA PRO A 562 20.30 -17.36 2.68
C PRO A 562 20.56 -15.84 2.68
N VAL A 563 20.65 -15.24 1.50
CA VAL A 563 20.93 -13.80 1.34
C VAL A 563 19.78 -12.95 1.90
N THR A 564 18.55 -13.42 1.75
CA THR A 564 17.33 -12.80 2.26
C THR A 564 16.68 -13.64 3.35
N ASP A 565 15.86 -13.02 4.17
CA ASP A 565 14.98 -13.71 5.12
C ASP A 565 13.64 -14.08 4.45
N GLN A 566 12.70 -14.64 5.22
CA GLN A 566 11.38 -15.04 4.70
C GLN A 566 10.57 -13.87 4.12
N THR A 567 10.80 -12.64 4.59
CA THR A 567 10.09 -11.44 4.11
C THR A 567 10.60 -10.96 2.74
N GLY A 568 11.73 -11.52 2.28
CA GLY A 568 12.47 -11.03 1.11
C GLY A 568 13.51 -9.95 1.47
N SER A 569 13.61 -9.55 2.74
CA SER A 569 14.57 -8.53 3.18
C SER A 569 15.99 -9.09 3.22
N THR A 570 16.98 -8.31 2.79
CA THR A 570 18.39 -8.70 2.83
C THR A 570 18.91 -8.78 4.27
N ARG A 571 19.65 -9.84 4.60
CA ARG A 571 20.30 -9.98 5.90
C ARG A 571 21.51 -9.06 6.03
N ASP A 572 21.74 -8.47 7.21
CA ASP A 572 22.63 -7.30 7.38
C ASP A 572 24.14 -7.63 7.49
N GLY A 573 24.51 -8.87 7.17
CA GLY A 573 25.86 -9.39 7.29
C GLY A 573 26.18 -9.98 8.67
N ALA A 574 25.23 -9.92 9.63
CA ALA A 574 25.19 -10.66 10.88
C ALA A 574 23.82 -11.35 11.03
N ALA A 575 23.59 -12.40 10.25
CA ALA A 575 22.29 -13.05 10.16
C ALA A 575 21.76 -13.57 11.50
N ASP A 576 20.44 -13.56 11.62
CA ASP A 576 19.71 -14.12 12.75
C ASP A 576 19.41 -15.61 12.60
N ILE A 577 19.28 -16.29 13.75
CA ILE A 577 18.74 -17.66 13.80
C ILE A 577 17.23 -17.57 13.55
N GLY A 578 16.69 -18.41 12.67
CA GLY A 578 15.27 -18.46 12.32
C GLY A 578 14.96 -17.83 10.96
N ALA A 579 13.66 -17.81 10.63
CA ALA A 579 13.14 -17.40 9.33
C ALA A 579 13.13 -15.89 9.10
N PHE A 580 13.18 -15.09 10.17
CA PHE A 580 13.10 -13.62 10.14
C PHE A 580 14.45 -12.98 10.46
N GLU A 581 14.72 -11.80 9.89
CA GLU A 581 15.86 -10.94 10.21
C GLU A 581 15.41 -9.65 10.93
N TYR A 582 16.03 -9.36 12.07
CA TYR A 582 15.76 -8.20 12.89
C TYR A 582 16.49 -6.94 12.36
N GLY A 583 15.77 -6.05 11.70
CA GLY A 583 16.29 -4.78 11.15
C GLY A 583 16.58 -3.65 12.15
N GLY A 584 16.74 -3.92 13.44
CA GLY A 584 16.95 -2.89 14.46
C GLY A 584 18.39 -2.41 14.57
N VAL A 585 18.60 -1.09 14.67
CA VAL A 585 19.91 -0.50 14.98
C VAL A 585 20.48 -1.15 16.25
N GLN A 586 21.60 -1.85 16.08
CA GLN A 586 22.37 -2.51 17.13
C GLN A 586 22.49 -1.64 18.40
N PRO A 587 22.01 -2.10 19.58
CA PRO A 587 22.43 -1.49 20.82
C PRO A 587 23.94 -1.70 20.98
N VAL A 588 24.67 -0.58 21.01
CA VAL A 588 26.12 -0.57 21.27
C VAL A 588 26.42 -1.40 22.52
N SER A 589 27.19 -2.48 22.38
CA SER A 589 27.69 -3.22 23.53
C SER A 589 28.69 -2.36 24.31
N ILE A 590 28.23 -1.76 25.40
CA ILE A 590 29.09 -1.07 26.36
C ILE A 590 29.67 -2.14 27.29
N GLN A 591 30.91 -2.58 27.06
CA GLN A 591 31.66 -3.28 28.11
C GLN A 591 31.75 -2.35 29.32
N SER A 592 31.03 -2.66 30.40
CA SER A 592 30.99 -1.84 31.61
C SER A 592 32.40 -1.53 32.12
N PRO A 593 32.61 -0.29 32.60
CA PRO A 593 33.34 -0.14 33.85
C PRO A 593 32.58 0.79 34.77
N TRP A 594 31.61 0.25 35.50
CA TRP A 594 31.27 0.80 36.83
C TRP A 594 32.44 0.55 37.77
N THR A 595 33.58 1.22 37.58
CA THR A 595 34.69 1.12 38.51
C THR A 595 35.69 2.25 38.30
N ASN A 596 35.54 3.31 39.11
CA ASN A 596 36.64 3.90 39.88
C ASN A 596 36.09 4.93 40.88
N VAL A 597 35.95 4.52 42.14
CA VAL A 597 35.85 5.46 43.27
C VAL A 597 37.29 5.80 43.69
N ALA A 598 37.82 6.94 43.23
CA ALA A 598 39.09 7.44 43.72
C ALA A 598 38.90 8.06 45.11
N VAL A 599 39.23 7.32 46.16
CA VAL A 599 39.25 7.84 47.54
C VAL A 599 40.63 8.44 47.82
N SER A 600 40.74 9.77 47.81
CA SER A 600 41.97 10.46 48.25
C SER A 600 41.89 10.87 49.72
N THR A 601 43.01 10.75 50.44
CA THR A 601 43.19 11.26 51.80
C THR A 601 44.13 12.47 51.88
N ASP A 602 44.57 13.04 50.75
CA ASP A 602 45.52 14.16 50.71
C ASP A 602 44.84 15.53 50.57
N ARG A 603 45.46 16.59 51.10
CA ARG A 603 44.88 17.95 51.26
C ARG A 603 44.73 18.73 49.94
N SER A 604 45.24 18.18 48.85
CA SER A 604 45.04 18.60 47.46
C SER A 604 45.33 17.39 46.57
N THR A 605 44.39 16.97 45.72
CA THR A 605 44.58 15.85 44.80
C THR A 605 43.98 16.19 43.46
N THR A 606 44.77 15.99 42.40
CA THR A 606 44.30 15.95 41.02
C THR A 606 43.79 14.55 40.71
N ILE A 607 42.50 14.41 40.41
CA ILE A 607 41.93 13.15 39.92
C ILE A 607 41.89 13.25 38.39
N SER A 608 42.61 12.35 37.71
CA SER A 608 42.61 12.23 36.25
C SER A 608 42.17 10.82 35.86
N SER A 609 41.05 10.74 35.15
CA SER A 609 40.46 9.48 34.67
C SER A 609 40.36 9.54 33.15
N PRO A 610 41.28 8.92 32.39
CA PRO A 610 41.15 8.83 30.94
C PRO A 610 40.06 7.81 30.58
N TYR A 611 39.06 8.23 29.81
CA TYR A 611 38.06 7.36 29.21
C TYR A 611 38.39 7.09 27.75
N THR A 612 37.89 6.00 27.19
CA THR A 612 37.95 5.71 25.76
C THR A 612 36.52 5.45 25.27
N VAL A 613 36.04 6.29 24.35
CA VAL A 613 34.76 6.07 23.64
C VAL A 613 35.08 5.91 22.16
N THR A 614 34.50 4.89 21.52
CA THR A 614 34.62 4.63 20.08
C THR A 614 33.24 4.85 19.46
N ALA A 615 33.10 5.80 18.54
CA ALA A 615 31.85 6.02 17.79
C ALA A 615 31.84 5.18 16.51
N ALA A 616 30.68 4.62 16.16
CA ALA A 616 30.46 3.97 14.87
C ALA A 616 30.26 5.01 13.75
N PRO A 617 30.51 4.67 12.47
CA PRO A 617 30.15 5.53 11.35
C PRO A 617 28.64 5.84 11.40
N GLY A 618 28.25 7.11 11.35
CA GLY A 618 26.83 7.53 11.31
C GLY A 618 26.21 8.06 12.60
N SER A 619 26.97 8.26 13.68
CA SER A 619 26.45 8.91 14.90
C SER A 619 26.44 10.44 14.78
N ASP A 620 25.27 11.08 14.90
CA ASP A 620 25.14 12.52 14.63
C ASP A 620 25.53 13.45 15.80
N ARG A 621 25.40 13.04 17.07
CA ARG A 621 25.80 13.86 18.25
C ARG A 621 26.24 13.01 19.45
N LEU A 622 27.18 13.53 20.26
CA LEU A 622 27.66 12.89 21.50
C LEU A 622 27.51 13.84 22.69
N LEU A 623 26.64 13.50 23.66
CA LEU A 623 26.51 14.21 24.94
C LEU A 623 27.36 13.52 26.03
N ILE A 624 28.21 14.27 26.73
CA ILE A 624 29.00 13.77 27.86
C ILE A 624 28.58 14.50 29.13
N VAL A 625 27.96 13.79 30.08
CA VAL A 625 27.52 14.35 31.37
C VAL A 625 28.46 13.91 32.49
N THR A 626 29.04 14.87 33.23
CA THR A 626 29.87 14.60 34.41
C THR A 626 29.19 15.02 35.71
N MET A 627 29.08 14.09 36.66
CA MET A 627 28.61 14.36 38.03
C MET A 627 29.77 14.41 39.01
N VAL A 628 29.77 15.37 39.95
CA VAL A 628 30.65 15.35 41.14
C VAL A 628 29.81 15.54 42.40
N THR A 629 29.79 14.52 43.28
CA THR A 629 29.08 14.57 44.57
C THR A 629 30.00 15.04 45.71
N ARG A 630 29.49 15.93 46.58
CA ARG A 630 30.22 16.49 47.73
C ARG A 630 29.73 15.97 49.08
N PHE A 631 30.66 15.83 50.04
CA PHE A 631 30.34 15.72 51.47
C PHE A 631 31.10 16.81 52.26
N GLY A 632 30.40 17.83 52.78
CA GLY A 632 30.95 18.81 53.72
C GLY A 632 30.72 20.28 53.36
N ASN A 633 30.66 21.16 54.37
CA ASN A 633 30.02 22.49 54.22
C ASN A 633 30.91 23.63 53.68
N ASP A 634 32.23 23.51 53.50
CA ASP A 634 33.07 24.60 52.96
C ASP A 634 34.27 24.12 52.10
N GLN A 635 34.07 23.89 50.80
CA GLN A 635 35.09 23.53 49.79
C GLN A 635 34.75 24.21 48.44
N THR A 636 35.76 24.59 47.65
CA THR A 636 35.66 25.02 46.24
C THR A 636 36.26 23.96 45.32
N ILE A 637 35.62 23.70 44.18
CA ILE A 637 36.10 22.81 43.12
C ILE A 637 36.34 23.69 41.88
N ASP A 638 37.57 23.75 41.40
CA ASP A 638 37.89 24.34 40.08
C ASP A 638 38.11 23.19 39.09
N VAL A 639 37.25 23.08 38.07
CA VAL A 639 37.40 22.17 36.91
C VAL A 639 38.10 22.96 35.82
N THR A 640 39.29 22.51 35.40
CA THR A 640 40.17 23.40 34.62
C THR A 640 40.42 23.00 33.16
N THR A 641 39.99 21.84 32.65
CA THR A 641 40.14 21.50 31.21
C THR A 641 39.38 20.21 30.80
N ALA A 642 38.79 20.21 29.59
CA ALA A 642 38.37 19.04 28.83
C ALA A 642 38.85 19.21 27.37
N THR A 643 39.49 18.19 26.78
CA THR A 643 40.12 18.32 25.44
C THR A 643 39.75 17.19 24.49
N PHE A 644 39.53 17.50 23.21
CA PHE A 644 39.37 16.57 22.10
C PHE A 644 40.51 16.73 21.09
N GLY A 645 41.31 15.69 20.83
CA GLY A 645 42.41 15.77 19.85
C GLY A 645 43.47 16.86 20.12
N GLY A 646 43.54 17.39 21.35
CA GLY A 646 44.37 18.55 21.71
C GLY A 646 43.68 19.92 21.64
N VAL A 647 42.37 19.97 21.34
CA VAL A 647 41.53 21.17 21.29
C VAL A 647 40.66 21.25 22.55
N GLU A 648 40.52 22.42 23.15
CA GLU A 648 39.73 22.69 24.36
C GLU A 648 38.22 22.76 24.02
N LEU A 649 37.37 22.03 24.73
CA LEU A 649 35.92 21.98 24.50
C LEU A 649 35.22 23.19 25.16
N HIS A 650 34.20 23.77 24.50
CA HIS A 650 33.40 24.87 25.07
C HIS A 650 32.24 24.35 25.95
N GLU A 651 32.10 24.96 27.12
CA GLU A 651 31.10 24.68 28.17
C GLU A 651 29.71 25.22 27.79
N ILE A 652 28.63 24.44 28.01
CA ILE A 652 27.26 24.84 27.62
C ILE A 652 26.34 25.10 28.83
N VAL A 653 26.53 24.45 30.00
CA VAL A 653 25.65 24.67 31.18
C VAL A 653 26.39 24.48 32.52
N GLU A 654 26.33 25.48 33.42
CA GLU A 654 26.57 25.33 34.87
C GLU A 654 25.22 25.26 35.62
N GLY A 655 24.95 24.14 36.31
CA GLY A 655 23.80 24.00 37.21
C GLY A 655 24.24 23.76 38.67
N SER A 656 23.90 24.67 39.59
CA SER A 656 24.12 24.46 41.03
C SER A 656 22.78 24.19 41.74
N SER A 657 22.66 23.10 42.51
CA SER A 657 21.49 22.89 43.38
C SER A 657 21.68 23.59 44.73
N THR A 658 20.67 24.32 45.21
CA THR A 658 20.73 25.11 46.45
C THR A 658 20.21 24.39 47.69
N THR A 659 20.13 23.05 47.71
CA THR A 659 19.60 22.27 48.85
C THR A 659 20.65 21.36 49.48
N THR A 660 21.44 21.88 50.43
CA THR A 660 22.21 21.21 51.52
C THR A 660 22.98 19.88 51.30
N ARG A 661 23.08 19.35 50.08
CA ARG A 661 24.04 18.32 49.63
C ARG A 661 24.43 18.64 48.19
N ASN A 662 25.51 19.40 48.02
CA ASN A 662 25.88 19.99 46.73
C ASN A 662 26.44 18.93 45.76
N GLY A 663 25.73 18.63 44.68
CA GLY A 663 26.31 18.05 43.47
C GLY A 663 26.57 19.16 42.45
N VAL A 664 27.68 19.10 41.71
CA VAL A 664 27.95 19.95 40.54
C VAL A 664 27.86 19.07 39.29
N TRP A 665 27.21 19.60 38.24
CA TRP A 665 26.96 18.92 36.97
C TRP A 665 27.49 19.78 35.84
N MET A 666 28.21 19.17 34.89
CA MET A 666 28.70 19.84 33.68
C MET A 666 28.39 18.97 32.46
N GLY A 667 27.91 19.60 31.38
CA GLY A 667 27.60 18.96 30.09
C GLY A 667 28.42 19.55 28.94
N TYR A 668 28.89 18.68 28.03
CA TYR A 668 29.60 19.05 26.80
C TYR A 668 28.89 18.45 25.58
N LEU A 669 28.64 19.25 24.53
CA LEU A 669 28.20 18.75 23.21
C LEU A 669 29.38 18.73 22.23
N LEU A 670 29.38 17.74 21.34
CA LEU A 670 30.21 17.71 20.13
C LEU A 670 29.31 17.73 18.88
N ASP A 671 29.64 18.58 17.90
CA ASP A 671 28.95 18.66 16.61
C ASP A 671 29.62 17.75 15.55
N SER A 672 28.84 17.41 14.51
CA SER A 672 29.07 16.34 13.53
C SER A 672 30.31 16.48 12.62
N GLU A 673 30.90 17.68 12.49
CA GLU A 673 32.05 17.90 11.58
C GLU A 673 33.37 17.22 12.03
N ILE A 674 33.39 16.55 13.19
CA ILE A 674 34.59 15.97 13.81
C ILE A 674 34.63 14.42 13.77
N LEU A 675 33.51 13.74 13.45
CA LEU A 675 33.30 12.30 13.64
C LEU A 675 33.55 11.41 12.40
N ALA A 676 34.32 11.87 11.41
CA ALA A 676 34.70 11.02 10.28
C ALA A 676 35.84 10.04 10.67
N GLY A 677 35.47 8.75 10.84
CA GLY A 677 36.39 7.63 11.08
C GLY A 677 36.37 7.09 12.51
N SER A 678 36.69 5.80 12.69
CA SER A 678 36.81 5.17 14.01
C SER A 678 37.88 5.90 14.82
N GLN A 679 37.45 6.69 15.80
CA GLN A 679 38.34 7.52 16.60
C GLN A 679 38.15 7.24 18.10
N THR A 680 39.27 7.26 18.83
CA THR A 680 39.35 7.07 20.27
C THR A 680 39.17 8.40 20.99
N LEU A 681 38.06 8.60 21.68
CA LEU A 681 37.85 9.77 22.54
C LEU A 681 38.61 9.61 23.87
N SER A 682 39.56 10.48 24.19
CA SER A 682 40.23 10.53 25.51
C SER A 682 39.82 11.77 26.32
N VAL A 683 38.89 11.62 27.26
CA VAL A 683 38.49 12.70 28.17
C VAL A 683 39.32 12.61 29.45
N SER A 684 40.01 13.70 29.83
CA SER A 684 40.78 13.79 31.07
C SER A 684 40.27 14.96 31.90
N PHE A 685 39.71 14.68 33.08
CA PHE A 685 39.35 15.74 34.03
C PHE A 685 40.53 16.04 34.96
N THR A 686 40.64 17.29 35.40
CA THR A 686 41.54 17.69 36.49
C THR A 686 40.70 18.48 37.47
N SER A 687 40.37 17.88 38.62
CA SER A 687 39.78 18.60 39.74
C SER A 687 40.86 18.91 40.77
N THR A 688 40.94 20.17 41.22
CA THR A 688 41.73 20.54 42.40
C THR A 688 40.79 20.85 43.54
N VAL A 689 40.85 20.05 44.60
CA VAL A 689 40.08 20.29 45.82
C VAL A 689 41.01 20.72 46.93
N SER A 690 40.75 21.88 47.55
CA SER A 690 41.55 22.39 48.67
C SER A 690 40.76 22.38 49.98
N ASP A 691 41.18 21.56 50.93
CA ASP A 691 40.57 21.51 52.27
C ASP A 691 41.45 22.16 53.36
N PRO A 692 41.07 23.34 53.89
CA PRO A 692 41.77 23.92 55.03
C PRO A 692 41.53 23.18 56.36
N THR A 693 40.48 22.34 56.48
CA THR A 693 39.96 21.78 57.75
C THR A 693 40.36 20.32 58.06
N GLY A 694 40.77 19.52 57.08
CA GLY A 694 41.31 18.16 57.29
C GLY A 694 40.29 17.03 57.27
N THR A 695 39.16 17.21 56.60
CA THR A 695 38.10 16.23 56.37
C THR A 695 38.41 15.35 55.14
N LYS A 696 38.08 14.05 55.20
CA LYS A 696 38.27 13.11 54.07
C LYS A 696 37.36 13.49 52.90
N LEU A 697 37.92 13.50 51.69
CA LEU A 697 37.21 13.85 50.47
C LEU A 697 36.78 12.58 49.72
N LEU A 698 35.51 12.50 49.31
CA LEU A 698 34.98 11.45 48.44
C LEU A 698 34.44 12.13 47.18
N ALA A 699 35.04 11.89 46.02
CA ALA A 699 34.57 12.36 44.73
C ALA A 699 34.28 11.15 43.85
N ALA A 700 33.10 11.11 43.22
CA ALA A 700 32.73 10.14 42.21
C ALA A 700 32.44 10.89 40.91
N THR A 701 32.98 10.40 39.79
CA THR A 701 32.79 10.95 38.45
C THR A 701 31.91 9.97 37.68
N TYR A 702 30.76 10.44 37.21
CA TYR A 702 29.86 9.66 36.34
C TYR A 702 30.01 10.13 34.90
N VAL A 703 29.94 9.24 33.91
CA VAL A 703 29.96 9.56 32.48
C VAL A 703 28.83 8.78 31.81
N GLY A 704 27.86 9.48 31.24
CA GLY A 704 26.76 8.91 30.44
C GLY A 704 26.71 9.54 29.04
N VAL A 705 26.14 8.79 28.09
CA VAL A 705 25.98 9.15 26.67
C VAL A 705 24.49 9.14 26.32
N ASP A 706 24.00 10.12 25.56
CA ASP A 706 22.60 10.23 25.10
C ASP A 706 22.57 10.47 23.58
N GLN A 707 21.62 9.86 22.88
CA GLN A 707 21.44 9.84 21.41
C GLN A 707 19.99 10.23 21.02
N THR A 708 19.33 11.14 21.73
CA THR A 708 17.97 11.58 21.38
C THR A 708 17.92 12.93 20.64
N THR A 709 16.92 13.04 19.74
CA THR A 709 16.57 14.18 18.85
C THR A 709 16.21 15.47 19.61
N PRO A 710 16.21 16.66 18.96
CA PRO A 710 16.29 17.95 19.64
C PRO A 710 15.01 18.38 20.36
N ILE A 711 15.13 18.85 21.61
CA ILE A 711 14.10 19.66 22.26
C ILE A 711 14.11 21.06 21.63
N ASN A 712 13.14 21.35 20.77
CA ASN A 712 12.83 22.70 20.30
C ASN A 712 11.76 23.31 21.22
N ASP A 713 12.16 24.09 22.24
CA ASP A 713 11.25 25.04 22.89
C ASP A 713 11.82 26.46 22.75
N SER A 714 11.31 27.14 21.73
CA SER A 714 11.46 28.56 21.50
C SER A 714 10.31 29.36 22.16
N SER A 715 10.06 29.20 23.47
CA SER A 715 9.16 30.09 24.20
C SER A 715 9.56 30.30 25.66
N ALA A 716 10.67 31.03 25.84
CA ALA A 716 10.95 31.70 27.11
C ALA A 716 9.77 32.60 27.50
N ASN A 717 9.08 32.26 28.61
CA ASN A 717 8.82 33.13 29.77
C ASN A 717 7.55 32.71 30.55
N ASN A 718 7.63 31.71 31.43
CA ASN A 718 6.74 31.65 32.59
C ASN A 718 7.42 30.99 33.81
N THR A 719 7.59 31.81 34.85
CA THR A 719 8.01 31.43 36.18
C THR A 719 6.96 30.55 36.86
N LYS A 720 7.17 29.23 36.92
CA LYS A 720 6.64 28.39 38.01
C LYS A 720 7.44 27.10 38.15
N ALA A 721 7.55 26.70 39.41
CA ALA A 721 8.43 25.67 39.94
C ALA A 721 8.01 24.23 39.58
N ASP A 722 9.00 23.34 39.70
CA ASP A 722 8.92 21.88 39.93
C ASP A 722 8.51 20.99 38.74
N ALA A 723 9.49 20.63 37.90
CA ALA A 723 9.52 19.35 37.18
C ALA A 723 10.95 18.77 37.25
N PRO A 724 11.17 17.59 37.86
CA PRO A 724 12.43 16.88 37.76
C PRO A 724 12.64 16.39 36.33
N ILE A 725 13.85 16.56 35.79
CA ILE A 725 14.29 15.89 34.58
C ILE A 725 14.40 14.39 34.90
N THR A 726 13.55 13.56 34.29
CA THR A 726 13.58 12.10 34.45
C THR A 726 14.69 11.53 33.57
N PHE A 727 15.72 10.94 34.18
CA PHE A 727 16.63 10.04 33.46
C PHE A 727 15.93 8.69 33.39
N GLY A 728 15.54 8.25 32.19
CA GLY A 728 15.00 6.92 31.98
C GLY A 728 16.05 5.86 32.30
N SER A 729 15.93 5.21 33.45
CA SER A 729 16.57 3.92 33.70
C SER A 729 15.57 2.84 33.29
N GLN A 730 15.65 2.36 32.04
CA GLN A 730 15.11 1.06 31.70
C GLN A 730 16.03 0.03 32.38
N ILE A 731 15.53 -0.58 33.46
CA ILE A 731 16.15 -1.72 34.12
C ILE A 731 15.43 -2.93 33.57
N ASP A 732 16.07 -3.68 32.69
CA ASP A 732 15.60 -5.01 32.33
C ASP A 732 15.71 -5.95 33.53
N HIS A 733 14.60 -6.64 33.77
CA HIS A 733 14.55 -7.84 34.58
C HIS A 733 15.47 -8.91 33.98
N VAL A 734 16.49 -9.32 34.73
CA VAL A 734 17.13 -10.62 34.51
C VAL A 734 16.45 -11.62 35.44
N ALA A 735 15.67 -12.55 34.88
CA ALA A 735 15.14 -13.67 35.64
C ALA A 735 16.25 -14.71 35.90
N GLY A 736 16.51 -15.01 37.18
CA GLY A 736 17.13 -16.28 37.58
C GLY A 736 18.62 -16.29 37.95
N GLY A 737 19.04 -15.49 38.93
CA GLY A 737 20.35 -15.69 39.57
C GLY A 737 20.61 -14.71 40.72
N GLU A 738 20.38 -15.15 41.95
CA GLU A 738 20.68 -14.38 43.16
C GLU A 738 22.21 -14.14 43.28
N VAL A 739 22.70 -12.98 42.84
CA VAL A 739 24.05 -12.50 43.16
C VAL A 739 23.95 -11.47 44.29
N VAL A 740 24.13 -11.94 45.52
CA VAL A 740 24.30 -11.08 46.70
C VAL A 740 25.70 -10.46 46.68
N TYR A 741 25.81 -9.17 46.36
CA TYR A 741 27.01 -8.40 46.67
C TYR A 741 26.98 -7.94 48.13
N VAL A 742 27.72 -8.65 48.99
CA VAL A 742 28.01 -8.18 50.36
C VAL A 742 29.15 -7.16 50.32
N ALA A 743 28.83 -5.87 50.38
CA ALA A 743 29.80 -4.85 50.74
C ALA A 743 29.88 -4.73 52.27
N SER A 744 30.83 -5.43 52.90
CA SER A 744 31.15 -5.20 54.31
C SER A 744 31.88 -3.86 54.46
N PHE A 745 31.22 -2.84 55.01
CA PHE A 745 31.93 -1.63 55.43
C PHE A 745 32.51 -1.84 56.83
N GLY A 746 33.83 -2.05 56.89
CA GLY A 746 34.59 -2.08 58.13
C GLY A 746 34.46 -0.75 58.87
N GLY A 747 33.88 -0.79 60.07
CA GLY A 747 33.71 0.38 60.91
C GLY A 747 35.05 1.05 61.22
N ASN A 748 35.16 2.34 60.89
CA ASN A 748 36.20 3.20 61.44
C ASN A 748 35.64 3.89 62.70
N THR A 749 36.13 3.46 63.86
CA THR A 749 35.90 4.10 65.15
C THR A 749 36.59 5.47 65.18
N ASN A 750 35.84 6.57 65.09
CA ASN A 750 36.30 7.87 65.57
C ASN A 750 35.40 8.36 66.70
N THR A 751 35.92 8.24 67.91
CA THR A 751 35.44 8.85 69.14
C THR A 751 35.92 10.30 69.24
N ASN A 752 35.13 11.28 68.80
CA ASN A 752 35.08 12.62 69.40
C ASN A 752 34.01 13.49 68.72
N THR A 753 32.90 13.76 69.40
CA THR A 753 32.40 15.11 69.73
C THR A 753 31.03 15.00 70.40
N THR A 754 30.88 15.76 71.48
CA THR A 754 29.72 15.89 72.37
C THR A 754 28.59 16.70 71.74
N GLU A 755 27.42 16.11 71.49
CA GLU A 755 26.10 16.77 71.42
C GLU A 755 24.99 15.72 71.71
N PRO A 756 23.85 16.10 72.34
CA PRO A 756 22.92 15.20 73.00
C PRO A 756 21.90 14.53 72.07
N ALA A 757 21.48 13.33 72.47
CA ALA A 757 20.49 12.49 71.80
C ALA A 757 19.15 13.18 71.55
N GLY A 758 18.66 13.08 70.31
CA GLY A 758 17.28 13.43 69.96
C GLY A 758 17.10 13.62 68.45
N PHE A 759 16.23 12.79 67.86
CA PHE A 759 15.68 12.85 66.50
C PHE A 759 16.54 12.26 65.36
N SER A 760 16.33 10.96 65.10
CA SER A 760 16.38 10.47 63.72
C SER A 760 14.97 10.58 63.15
N LYS A 761 14.73 11.59 62.31
CA LYS A 761 13.55 11.63 61.44
C LYS A 761 13.78 10.63 60.32
N ILE A 762 12.95 9.58 60.29
CA ILE A 762 12.77 8.75 59.12
C ILE A 762 12.05 9.61 58.09
N TYR A 763 12.68 9.84 56.93
CA TYR A 763 11.96 10.25 55.73
C TYR A 763 11.68 8.97 54.97
N THR A 764 10.40 8.60 54.92
CA THR A 764 9.88 7.68 53.91
C THR A 764 9.69 8.50 52.64
N ASN A 765 10.48 8.23 51.62
CA ASN A 765 10.04 8.46 50.25
C ASN A 765 9.22 7.22 49.85
N GLU A 766 7.95 7.41 49.53
CA GLU A 766 7.14 6.36 48.93
C GLU A 766 7.69 6.11 47.53
N TRP A 767 8.44 5.03 47.41
CA TRP A 767 8.79 4.37 46.15
C TRP A 767 8.30 2.93 46.29
N SER A 768 7.61 2.46 45.26
CA SER A 768 6.95 1.16 45.19
C SER A 768 7.88 -0.01 45.54
N GLY A 769 7.43 -0.86 46.46
CA GLY A 769 7.62 -2.31 46.37
C GLY A 769 9.02 -2.92 46.53
N LEU A 770 9.85 -2.54 47.50
CA LEU A 770 10.95 -3.42 47.96
C LEU A 770 11.26 -3.22 49.45
N LEU A 771 10.98 -4.24 50.27
CA LEU A 771 11.27 -4.26 51.69
C LEU A 771 12.76 -4.54 51.94
N MET A 772 13.61 -3.52 51.89
CA MET A 772 15.01 -3.66 52.31
C MET A 772 15.10 -3.65 53.86
N THR A 773 14.99 -4.83 54.50
CA THR A 773 15.28 -4.96 55.94
C THR A 773 16.78 -5.08 56.14
N THR A 774 17.44 -3.99 56.56
CA THR A 774 18.80 -4.08 57.11
C THR A 774 18.71 -4.43 58.59
N ILE A 775 19.06 -5.66 58.99
CA ILE A 775 19.24 -6.02 60.41
C ILE A 775 20.59 -5.46 60.87
N GLY A 776 20.61 -4.21 61.28
CA GLY A 776 21.69 -3.61 62.06
C GLY A 776 21.45 -3.86 63.54
N HIS A 777 21.97 -4.96 64.09
CA HIS A 777 21.97 -5.19 65.52
C HIS A 777 23.08 -4.35 66.18
N MET A 778 22.70 -3.33 66.95
CA MET A 778 23.55 -2.79 68.01
C MET A 778 22.77 -2.83 69.32
N ASP A 779 23.29 -3.64 70.22
CA ASP A 779 22.81 -3.86 71.58
C ASP A 779 23.15 -2.64 72.44
N ASP A 780 22.14 -1.94 72.97
CA ASP A 780 22.30 -1.17 74.21
C ASP A 780 21.02 -1.22 75.04
N THR A 781 21.08 -2.05 76.07
CA THR A 781 20.09 -2.19 77.13
C THR A 781 19.95 -0.89 77.93
N THR A 782 18.75 -0.32 78.04
CA THR A 782 18.08 -0.02 79.33
C THR A 782 16.75 0.73 79.19
N SER A 783 15.76 0.25 79.96
CA SER A 783 14.59 0.94 80.54
C SER A 783 13.24 1.06 79.79
N ALA A 784 12.40 0.06 80.10
CA ALA A 784 11.02 0.17 80.61
C ALA A 784 9.85 0.59 79.69
N GLY A 785 9.20 -0.41 79.10
CA GLY A 785 7.77 -0.69 79.35
C GLY A 785 6.78 -0.44 78.20
N ASN A 786 6.43 -1.48 77.43
CA ASN A 786 5.05 -1.97 77.26
C ASN A 786 5.04 -3.30 76.46
N SER A 787 4.05 -4.15 76.75
CA SER A 787 3.96 -5.58 76.41
C SER A 787 3.44 -5.89 74.99
N ALA A 788 4.11 -6.79 74.26
CA ALA A 788 3.50 -7.87 73.47
C ALA A 788 4.61 -8.87 73.03
N ALA A 789 4.27 -10.16 73.01
CA ALA A 789 5.20 -11.27 73.06
C ALA A 789 6.11 -11.45 71.82
N SER A 790 7.43 -11.45 72.02
CA SER A 790 8.37 -12.18 71.17
C SER A 790 8.97 -13.34 71.97
N THR A 791 8.79 -14.55 71.46
CA THR A 791 9.36 -15.77 72.04
C THR A 791 10.83 -15.80 71.66
N ALA A 792 11.70 -15.48 72.63
CA ALA A 792 13.15 -15.61 72.50
C ALA A 792 13.52 -17.08 72.27
N VAL A 793 14.22 -17.37 71.18
CA VAL A 793 14.94 -18.63 70.98
C VAL A 793 16.43 -18.32 71.10
N ASP A 794 16.98 -18.74 72.22
CA ASP A 794 18.39 -18.67 72.61
C ASP A 794 19.17 -19.80 71.91
N PHE A 795 20.25 -19.47 71.21
CA PHE A 795 21.23 -20.45 70.72
C PHE A 795 22.65 -19.94 70.98
N GLU A 796 23.05 -19.99 72.25
CA GLU A 796 24.45 -20.22 72.63
C GLU A 796 24.82 -21.68 72.32
N GLY A 797 25.69 -21.93 71.33
CA GLY A 797 26.19 -23.29 71.08
C GLY A 797 27.02 -23.46 69.82
N THR A 798 28.30 -23.78 70.01
CA THR A 798 29.35 -23.98 69.01
C THR A 798 29.44 -25.42 68.49
N ASP A 799 28.61 -25.88 67.55
CA ASP A 799 28.84 -27.21 66.94
C ASP A 799 28.19 -27.35 65.55
N ALA A 800 28.90 -27.99 64.62
CA ALA A 800 28.46 -28.35 63.28
C ALA A 800 27.43 -29.50 63.29
N ASN A 801 26.54 -29.51 62.29
CA ASN A 801 25.38 -30.37 62.03
C ASN A 801 24.09 -29.97 62.76
N HIS A 802 23.06 -29.55 62.01
CA HIS A 802 21.70 -30.11 62.08
C HIS A 802 20.79 -29.60 60.94
N SER A 803 19.90 -30.51 60.52
CA SER A 803 18.90 -30.47 59.45
C SER A 803 17.90 -29.32 59.58
N LEU A 804 17.58 -28.65 58.46
CA LEU A 804 16.44 -27.76 58.34
C LEU A 804 15.15 -28.61 58.34
N ALA A 805 14.29 -28.41 59.33
CA ALA A 805 12.92 -28.91 59.31
C ALA A 805 12.01 -27.79 58.82
N VAL A 806 11.42 -27.96 57.64
CA VAL A 806 10.38 -27.07 57.12
C VAL A 806 9.11 -27.33 57.92
N VAL A 807 8.70 -26.34 58.72
CA VAL A 807 7.37 -26.31 59.34
C VAL A 807 6.48 -25.50 58.41
N ALA A 808 5.60 -26.18 57.68
CA ALA A 808 4.55 -25.54 56.90
C ALA A 808 3.55 -24.87 57.86
N LEU A 809 3.40 -23.55 57.74
CA LEU A 809 2.25 -22.82 58.24
C LEU A 809 1.29 -22.64 57.06
N ASN A 810 0.08 -23.19 57.15
CA ASN A 810 -1.04 -22.85 56.27
C ASN A 810 -1.55 -21.46 56.67
N PRO A 811 -1.41 -20.40 55.84
CA PRO A 811 -2.30 -19.26 55.92
C PRO A 811 -3.59 -19.61 55.15
N THR A 812 -4.73 -19.18 55.65
CA THR A 812 -5.99 -19.20 54.89
C THR A 812 -5.82 -18.34 53.64
N ALA A 813 -6.01 -18.93 52.46
CA ALA A 813 -5.94 -18.27 51.16
C ALA A 813 -6.85 -17.03 51.11
N THR A 814 -6.26 -15.87 50.92
CA THR A 814 -6.94 -14.65 50.47
C THR A 814 -6.73 -14.58 48.96
N ASN A 815 -7.81 -14.60 48.19
CA ASN A 815 -7.81 -14.41 46.75
C ASN A 815 -7.09 -13.09 46.39
N LEU A 816 -6.05 -13.18 45.56
CA LEU A 816 -5.38 -12.05 44.93
C LEU A 816 -6.15 -11.71 43.65
N ALA A 817 -6.17 -10.42 43.29
CA ALA A 817 -6.84 -10.00 42.06
C ALA A 817 -5.90 -10.22 40.87
N PRO A 818 -6.45 -10.43 39.66
CA PRO A 818 -5.65 -10.44 38.44
C PRO A 818 -5.02 -9.06 38.20
N GLU A 819 -3.97 -9.00 37.38
CA GLU A 819 -3.27 -7.78 36.97
C GLU A 819 -3.10 -7.80 35.43
N ILE A 820 -3.63 -6.79 34.73
CA ILE A 820 -3.45 -6.60 33.29
C ILE A 820 -1.98 -6.26 33.03
N THR A 821 -1.37 -6.94 32.08
CA THR A 821 0.06 -6.79 31.72
C THR A 821 0.25 -6.28 30.29
N SER A 822 -0.75 -6.40 29.42
CA SER A 822 -0.73 -5.85 28.06
C SER A 822 -0.70 -4.32 28.05
N ASN A 823 -0.18 -3.73 26.96
CA ASN A 823 -0.16 -2.28 26.72
C ASN A 823 0.48 -1.46 27.86
N GLY A 824 1.46 -2.05 28.57
CA GLY A 824 2.18 -1.42 29.67
C GLY A 824 1.57 -1.65 31.07
N GLY A 825 0.46 -2.40 31.18
CA GLY A 825 -0.12 -2.86 32.46
C GLY A 825 -0.51 -1.78 33.47
N GLY A 826 -0.55 -0.51 33.05
CA GLY A 826 -0.93 0.63 33.87
C GLY A 826 -2.44 0.90 33.88
N ALA A 827 -2.86 1.94 34.59
CA ALA A 827 -4.26 2.38 34.60
C ALA A 827 -4.76 2.90 33.24
N THR A 828 -3.84 3.33 32.37
CA THR A 828 -4.12 3.88 31.04
C THR A 828 -3.10 3.39 30.03
N ALA A 829 -3.51 3.16 28.79
CA ALA A 829 -2.62 2.93 27.65
C ALA A 829 -3.13 3.64 26.39
N SER A 830 -2.22 3.93 25.47
CA SER A 830 -2.53 4.49 24.15
C SER A 830 -2.09 3.51 23.08
N ILE A 831 -2.92 3.31 22.06
CA ILE A 831 -2.71 2.37 20.96
C ILE A 831 -2.97 3.13 19.67
N ASN A 832 -2.09 2.98 18.69
CA ASN A 832 -2.35 3.49 17.35
C ASN A 832 -2.82 2.33 16.47
N VAL A 833 -3.86 2.56 15.67
CA VAL A 833 -4.41 1.59 14.73
C VAL A 833 -4.63 2.30 13.42
N ASP A 834 -4.13 1.73 12.33
CA ASP A 834 -4.38 2.28 11.00
C ASP A 834 -5.87 2.14 10.66
N GLU A 835 -6.42 3.16 10.01
CA GLU A 835 -7.79 3.10 9.48
C GLU A 835 -7.98 1.92 8.51
N ASN A 836 -9.23 1.57 8.21
CA ASN A 836 -9.56 0.42 7.36
C ASN A 836 -9.16 -0.96 7.95
N THR A 837 -8.71 -1.02 9.21
CA THR A 837 -8.43 -2.28 9.93
C THR A 837 -9.35 -2.50 11.13
N THR A 838 -9.61 -3.77 11.48
CA THR A 838 -10.47 -4.10 12.64
C THR A 838 -9.70 -4.60 13.85
N THR A 839 -8.42 -4.93 13.72
CA THR A 839 -7.63 -5.49 14.83
C THR A 839 -7.05 -4.36 15.68
N VAL A 840 -7.19 -4.44 17.01
CA VAL A 840 -6.68 -3.40 17.92
C VAL A 840 -5.49 -3.91 18.73
N THR A 841 -5.72 -4.89 19.62
CA THR A 841 -4.70 -5.48 20.49
C THR A 841 -5.25 -6.74 21.15
N THR A 842 -4.42 -7.45 21.92
CA THR A 842 -4.89 -8.50 22.84
C THR A 842 -4.64 -8.07 24.27
N VAL A 843 -5.71 -8.01 25.07
CA VAL A 843 -5.63 -7.71 26.50
C VAL A 843 -5.18 -8.96 27.24
N THR A 844 -4.01 -8.92 27.85
CA THR A 844 -3.44 -10.04 28.62
C THR A 844 -3.32 -9.68 30.09
N ALA A 845 -3.57 -10.65 30.96
CA ALA A 845 -3.46 -10.48 32.41
C ALA A 845 -2.83 -11.71 33.08
N THR A 846 -2.26 -11.51 34.27
CA THR A 846 -1.74 -12.58 35.13
C THR A 846 -2.48 -12.61 36.45
N ASP A 847 -2.57 -13.79 37.07
CA ASP A 847 -3.14 -13.93 38.40
C ASP A 847 -2.23 -14.82 39.27
N ALA A 848 -1.94 -14.35 40.47
CA ALA A 848 -1.00 -15.02 41.37
C ALA A 848 -1.55 -16.32 41.98
N ASP A 849 -2.88 -16.51 41.97
CA ASP A 849 -3.55 -17.73 42.39
C ASP A 849 -3.80 -18.70 41.22
N LEU A 850 -3.49 -18.29 39.97
CA LEU A 850 -3.67 -19.01 38.71
C LEU A 850 -5.15 -19.35 38.42
N ASP A 851 -6.06 -18.44 38.80
CA ASP A 851 -7.49 -18.56 38.47
C ASP A 851 -7.77 -18.36 36.96
N ILE A 852 -8.92 -18.87 36.50
CA ILE A 852 -9.35 -18.68 35.10
C ILE A 852 -9.82 -17.24 34.92
N LEU A 853 -9.21 -16.53 33.97
CA LEU A 853 -9.50 -15.13 33.69
C LEU A 853 -10.61 -14.98 32.66
N THR A 854 -11.42 -13.93 32.81
CA THR A 854 -12.46 -13.55 31.85
C THR A 854 -12.36 -12.07 31.54
N TYR A 855 -12.35 -11.73 30.25
CA TYR A 855 -12.19 -10.35 29.75
C TYR A 855 -13.54 -9.75 29.32
N SER A 856 -13.67 -8.44 29.47
CA SER A 856 -14.87 -7.68 29.09
C SER A 856 -14.54 -6.19 28.87
N ILE A 857 -15.37 -5.50 28.08
CA ILE A 857 -15.36 -4.04 27.96
C ILE A 857 -16.38 -3.47 28.96
N ASP A 858 -16.04 -2.39 29.67
CA ASP A 858 -16.99 -1.69 30.53
C ASP A 858 -18.04 -0.97 29.67
N PRO A 859 -19.34 -1.34 29.79
CA PRO A 859 -20.42 -0.71 29.02
C PRO A 859 -20.71 0.75 29.43
N ALA A 860 -19.98 1.29 30.41
CA ALA A 860 -19.99 2.72 30.74
C ALA A 860 -18.91 3.53 30.01
N SER A 861 -18.10 2.90 29.14
CA SER A 861 -17.14 3.61 28.30
C SER A 861 -17.85 4.41 27.21
N ASP A 862 -17.20 5.45 26.68
CA ASP A 862 -17.84 6.37 25.74
C ASP A 862 -18.00 5.75 24.34
N ASP A 863 -17.04 4.91 23.92
CA ASP A 863 -17.00 4.30 22.58
C ASP A 863 -17.19 2.76 22.59
N ASP A 864 -17.78 2.20 23.64
CA ASP A 864 -17.91 0.74 23.83
C ASP A 864 -18.62 0.03 22.66
N GLY A 865 -19.60 0.69 22.05
CA GLY A 865 -20.40 0.17 20.93
C GLY A 865 -19.61 -0.11 19.65
N PHE A 866 -18.38 0.41 19.52
CA PHE A 866 -17.53 0.22 18.34
C PHE A 866 -16.61 -0.99 18.47
N PHE A 867 -16.50 -1.61 19.65
CA PHE A 867 -15.52 -2.66 19.91
C PHE A 867 -16.15 -3.99 20.34
N SER A 868 -15.40 -5.07 20.13
CA SER A 868 -15.67 -6.39 20.69
C SER A 868 -14.42 -6.96 21.36
N ILE A 869 -14.61 -7.68 22.46
CA ILE A 869 -13.53 -8.41 23.14
C ILE A 869 -13.91 -9.88 23.32
N ASP A 870 -13.01 -10.79 22.96
CA ASP A 870 -13.18 -12.21 23.27
C ASP A 870 -12.96 -12.44 24.77
N SER A 871 -13.98 -12.97 25.44
CA SER A 871 -13.95 -13.15 26.90
C SER A 871 -12.94 -14.19 27.41
N GLY A 872 -12.48 -15.10 26.57
CA GLY A 872 -11.52 -16.17 26.91
C GLY A 872 -10.09 -15.86 26.49
N THR A 873 -9.90 -15.12 25.40
CA THR A 873 -8.56 -14.83 24.84
C THR A 873 -8.11 -13.38 25.05
N GLY A 874 -9.04 -12.45 25.29
CA GLY A 874 -8.74 -11.03 25.46
C GLY A 874 -8.51 -10.27 24.16
N VAL A 875 -8.70 -10.90 22.99
CA VAL A 875 -8.57 -10.24 21.68
C VAL A 875 -9.59 -9.11 21.56
N LEU A 876 -9.11 -7.88 21.38
CA LEU A 876 -9.89 -6.66 21.21
C LEU A 876 -9.86 -6.23 19.73
N SER A 877 -11.04 -5.96 19.17
CA SER A 877 -11.22 -5.56 17.77
C SER A 877 -12.32 -4.50 17.63
N PHE A 878 -12.25 -3.69 16.58
CA PHE A 878 -13.39 -2.92 16.11
C PHE A 878 -14.44 -3.85 15.50
N THR A 879 -15.71 -3.46 15.64
CA THR A 879 -16.86 -4.15 15.04
C THR A 879 -17.05 -3.84 13.56
N ALA A 880 -16.54 -2.69 13.11
CA ALA A 880 -16.40 -2.26 11.73
C ALA A 880 -15.10 -1.45 11.63
N ALA A 881 -14.39 -1.53 10.51
CA ALA A 881 -13.15 -0.78 10.35
C ALA A 881 -13.44 0.74 10.48
N PRO A 882 -12.61 1.49 11.24
CA PRO A 882 -12.75 2.94 11.35
C PRO A 882 -12.26 3.62 10.07
N ASP A 883 -12.80 4.81 9.81
CA ASP A 883 -12.46 5.73 8.72
C ASP A 883 -12.02 7.04 9.38
N PHE A 884 -10.79 7.46 9.10
CA PHE A 884 -10.15 8.62 9.70
C PHE A 884 -10.76 9.94 9.20
N ALA A 885 -11.18 9.99 7.93
CA ALA A 885 -11.82 11.14 7.32
C ALA A 885 -13.29 11.30 7.78
N ALA A 886 -13.95 10.19 8.16
CA ALA A 886 -15.29 10.15 8.71
C ALA A 886 -15.34 9.52 10.12
N PRO A 887 -14.75 10.17 11.14
CA PRO A 887 -14.65 9.61 12.48
C PRO A 887 -16.04 9.31 13.07
N ALA A 888 -16.23 8.06 13.49
CA ALA A 888 -17.48 7.59 14.08
C ALA A 888 -17.51 7.69 15.62
N ASP A 889 -16.36 7.97 16.25
CA ASP A 889 -16.24 8.20 17.69
C ASP A 889 -17.15 9.35 18.15
N LEU A 890 -17.45 9.37 19.45
CA LEU A 890 -18.48 10.25 19.98
C LEU A 890 -18.16 11.75 19.83
N ASN A 891 -16.88 12.11 19.82
CA ASN A 891 -16.37 13.48 19.76
C ASN A 891 -15.75 13.86 18.39
N GLY A 892 -15.58 12.92 17.46
CA GLY A 892 -15.07 13.18 16.11
C GLY A 892 -13.58 13.48 16.06
N ASP A 893 -12.77 13.00 17.02
CA ASP A 893 -11.35 13.36 17.13
C ASP A 893 -10.36 12.23 16.78
N ASN A 894 -10.87 11.12 16.26
CA ASN A 894 -10.13 9.90 15.87
C ASN A 894 -9.45 9.21 17.06
N ILE A 895 -9.94 9.45 18.29
CA ILE A 895 -9.44 8.80 19.51
C ILE A 895 -10.61 8.12 20.20
N TYR A 896 -10.70 6.80 20.02
CA TYR A 896 -11.71 5.98 20.65
C TYR A 896 -11.31 5.62 22.08
N GLU A 897 -12.17 5.92 23.05
CA GLU A 897 -11.89 5.77 24.48
C GLU A 897 -12.73 4.64 25.10
N ILE A 898 -12.08 3.54 25.47
CA ILE A 898 -12.72 2.41 26.15
C ILE A 898 -12.02 2.00 27.45
N THR A 899 -12.73 1.34 28.35
CA THR A 899 -12.14 0.67 29.52
C THR A 899 -12.32 -0.83 29.42
N VAL A 900 -11.21 -1.57 29.42
CA VAL A 900 -11.22 -3.04 29.48
C VAL A 900 -11.08 -3.52 30.93
N GLN A 901 -11.69 -4.66 31.23
CA GLN A 901 -11.67 -5.29 32.55
C GLN A 901 -11.40 -6.79 32.44
N VAL A 902 -10.59 -7.31 33.37
CA VAL A 902 -10.37 -8.74 33.60
C VAL A 902 -10.87 -9.15 34.98
N SER A 903 -11.48 -10.34 35.09
CA SER A 903 -11.93 -10.93 36.37
C SER A 903 -11.45 -12.36 36.55
N ASP A 904 -11.12 -12.73 37.79
CA ASP A 904 -10.76 -14.11 38.21
C ASP A 904 -11.98 -15.02 38.50
N GLY A 905 -13.22 -14.48 38.43
CA GLY A 905 -14.44 -15.21 38.80
C GLY A 905 -14.55 -15.58 40.30
N LYS A 906 -13.64 -15.10 41.15
CA LYS A 906 -13.61 -15.24 42.62
C LYS A 906 -13.81 -13.92 43.36
N GLY A 907 -13.84 -12.80 42.64
CA GLY A 907 -14.17 -11.47 43.14
C GLY A 907 -13.01 -10.47 43.06
N GLY A 908 -11.88 -10.85 42.48
CA GLY A 908 -10.83 -9.94 42.03
C GLY A 908 -11.06 -9.49 40.59
N THR A 909 -10.73 -8.24 40.32
CA THR A 909 -10.81 -7.61 39.00
C THR A 909 -9.69 -6.60 38.84
N ASP A 910 -9.27 -6.38 37.60
CA ASP A 910 -8.41 -5.26 37.21
C ASP A 910 -8.92 -4.60 35.94
N SER A 911 -8.63 -3.31 35.75
CA SER A 911 -9.17 -2.50 34.67
C SER A 911 -8.14 -1.51 34.12
N GLN A 912 -8.16 -1.31 32.82
CA GLN A 912 -7.26 -0.41 32.09
C GLN A 912 -8.07 0.41 31.08
N ALA A 913 -7.89 1.73 31.09
CA ALA A 913 -8.44 2.61 30.07
C ALA A 913 -7.53 2.62 28.83
N LEU A 914 -8.10 2.46 27.65
CA LEU A 914 -7.41 2.46 26.37
C LEU A 914 -7.88 3.67 25.56
N ALA A 915 -6.93 4.45 25.06
CA ALA A 915 -7.15 5.46 24.03
C ALA A 915 -6.61 4.90 22.70
N ILE A 916 -7.51 4.53 21.80
CA ILE A 916 -7.18 3.98 20.49
C ILE A 916 -7.22 5.12 19.47
N THR A 917 -6.06 5.58 19.06
CA THR A 917 -5.91 6.62 18.03
C THR A 917 -5.91 5.97 16.66
N VAL A 918 -6.88 6.33 15.82
CA VAL A 918 -6.90 5.93 14.41
C VAL A 918 -5.89 6.79 13.66
N THR A 919 -5.01 6.16 12.89
CA THR A 919 -4.01 6.84 12.06
C THR A 919 -4.44 6.83 10.59
N PRO A 920 -4.25 7.95 9.86
CA PRO A 920 -4.66 8.03 8.48
C PRO A 920 -3.78 7.14 7.60
N VAL A 921 -4.40 6.50 6.61
CA VAL A 921 -3.78 5.76 5.51
C VAL A 921 -4.22 6.43 4.22
N ASN A 922 -3.31 6.51 3.25
CA ASN A 922 -3.63 7.13 1.97
C ASN A 922 -4.80 6.42 1.29
N ASP A 923 -5.85 7.15 0.96
CA ASP A 923 -7.04 6.70 0.23
C ASP A 923 -6.96 7.14 -1.23
N ALA A 924 -7.65 6.44 -2.13
CA ALA A 924 -7.66 6.80 -3.54
C ALA A 924 -8.63 7.97 -3.83
N PRO A 925 -8.38 8.79 -4.88
CA PRO A 925 -9.34 9.79 -5.34
C PRO A 925 -10.71 9.16 -5.63
N THR A 926 -11.78 9.79 -5.14
CA THR A 926 -13.13 9.20 -5.17
C THR A 926 -14.05 9.80 -6.22
N ASP A 927 -13.72 10.98 -6.74
CA ASP A 927 -14.55 11.69 -7.72
C ASP A 927 -13.69 12.56 -8.66
N LEU A 928 -14.18 12.78 -9.88
CA LEU A 928 -13.58 13.62 -10.90
C LEU A 928 -14.68 14.42 -11.61
N SER A 929 -14.66 15.74 -11.46
CA SER A 929 -15.72 16.62 -11.96
C SER A 929 -15.17 17.76 -12.82
N ILE A 930 -15.99 18.24 -13.76
CA ILE A 930 -15.67 19.42 -14.57
C ILE A 930 -15.91 20.68 -13.72
N THR A 931 -14.87 21.47 -13.51
CA THR A 931 -14.93 22.71 -12.72
C THR A 931 -15.15 23.95 -13.57
N SER A 932 -14.77 23.92 -14.85
CA SER A 932 -15.10 24.98 -15.79
C SER A 932 -15.12 24.46 -17.23
N THR A 933 -15.87 25.16 -18.08
CA THR A 933 -15.98 24.93 -19.52
C THR A 933 -15.96 26.27 -20.26
N THR A 934 -15.32 26.30 -21.41
CA THR A 934 -15.22 27.51 -22.23
C THR A 934 -16.45 27.71 -23.11
N SER A 935 -17.15 26.63 -23.50
CA SER A 935 -18.25 26.71 -24.48
C SER A 935 -19.37 25.69 -24.31
N GLY A 936 -19.29 24.76 -23.36
CA GLY A 936 -20.31 23.70 -23.25
C GLY A 936 -21.52 24.05 -22.38
N GLY A 937 -21.46 25.13 -21.61
CA GLY A 937 -22.59 25.62 -20.81
C GLY A 937 -22.94 24.74 -19.61
N LEU A 938 -24.00 25.14 -18.90
CA LEU A 938 -24.49 24.49 -17.69
C LEU A 938 -25.86 23.86 -17.95
N SER A 939 -25.94 22.55 -17.76
CA SER A 939 -27.15 21.75 -17.89
C SER A 939 -28.05 21.93 -16.67
N LEU A 940 -29.34 22.14 -16.88
CA LEU A 940 -30.35 22.27 -15.83
C LEU A 940 -31.49 21.29 -16.09
N ASN A 941 -31.80 20.45 -15.11
CA ASN A 941 -32.94 19.52 -15.14
C ASN A 941 -32.95 18.60 -16.37
N GLU A 942 -31.77 18.24 -16.88
CA GLU A 942 -31.60 17.29 -17.99
C GLU A 942 -31.41 15.84 -17.51
N ASP A 943 -31.08 15.65 -16.23
CA ASP A 943 -30.86 14.36 -15.56
C ASP A 943 -32.16 13.63 -15.17
N GLY A 944 -33.32 14.16 -15.59
CA GLY A 944 -34.64 13.66 -15.21
C GLY A 944 -35.14 14.21 -13.87
N GLY A 945 -34.35 15.03 -13.18
CA GLY A 945 -34.77 15.92 -12.11
C GLY A 945 -35.57 17.13 -12.63
N ASN A 946 -36.11 17.95 -11.73
CA ASN A 946 -36.87 19.14 -12.11
C ASN A 946 -36.94 20.23 -11.03
N ASP A 947 -36.07 20.19 -10.02
CA ASP A 947 -36.12 21.08 -8.87
C ASP A 947 -35.10 22.22 -8.88
N VAL A 948 -34.14 22.20 -9.80
CA VAL A 948 -33.05 23.18 -9.87
C VAL A 948 -33.49 24.50 -10.49
N TYR A 949 -33.04 25.60 -9.90
CA TYR A 949 -33.14 26.96 -10.45
C TYR A 949 -32.04 27.87 -9.89
N PHE A 950 -31.83 29.00 -10.54
CA PHE A 950 -30.93 30.06 -10.10
C PHE A 950 -31.70 31.31 -9.71
N VAL A 951 -31.28 31.98 -8.64
CA VAL A 951 -31.81 33.27 -8.19
C VAL A 951 -30.70 34.33 -8.18
N ALA A 952 -30.98 35.53 -8.68
CA ALA A 952 -30.04 36.64 -8.59
C ALA A 952 -29.99 37.24 -7.18
N ASP A 953 -28.80 37.63 -6.69
CA ASP A 953 -28.59 38.21 -5.36
C ASP A 953 -29.51 39.41 -5.03
N ASP A 954 -29.79 40.26 -6.03
CA ASP A 954 -30.72 41.40 -5.94
C ASP A 954 -31.32 41.73 -7.32
N GLY A 955 -32.20 40.85 -7.83
CA GLY A 955 -32.90 41.07 -9.10
C GLY A 955 -33.71 42.37 -9.13
N GLY A 956 -34.26 42.76 -7.98
CA GLY A 956 -35.07 43.96 -7.82
C GLY A 956 -34.30 45.27 -8.00
N ALA A 957 -33.05 45.36 -7.53
CA ALA A 957 -32.19 46.51 -7.78
C ALA A 957 -31.70 46.56 -9.23
N LEU A 958 -31.49 45.40 -9.85
CA LEU A 958 -31.03 45.28 -11.23
C LEU A 958 -32.09 45.75 -12.23
N LEU A 959 -33.33 45.29 -12.09
CA LEU A 959 -34.40 45.53 -13.05
C LEU A 959 -35.34 46.68 -12.67
N GLY A 960 -35.39 47.04 -11.39
CA GLY A 960 -36.30 48.05 -10.87
C GLY A 960 -36.04 49.44 -11.44
N GLY A 961 -37.09 50.05 -12.01
CA GLY A 961 -37.02 51.40 -12.57
C GLY A 961 -36.71 51.46 -14.07
N LEU A 962 -36.44 50.32 -14.70
CA LEU A 962 -36.24 50.25 -16.15
C LEU A 962 -37.54 50.52 -16.90
N ASN A 963 -37.44 51.32 -17.96
CA ASN A 963 -38.54 51.58 -18.92
C ASN A 963 -38.14 51.22 -20.35
N THR A 964 -36.92 50.74 -20.52
CA THR A 964 -36.35 50.10 -21.70
C THR A 964 -35.51 48.94 -21.21
N VAL A 965 -35.52 47.82 -21.93
CA VAL A 965 -34.66 46.67 -21.62
C VAL A 965 -34.40 45.87 -22.89
N THR A 966 -33.20 45.30 -23.02
CA THR A 966 -32.92 44.20 -23.94
C THR A 966 -32.37 43.04 -23.14
N ILE A 967 -32.97 41.86 -23.29
CA ILE A 967 -32.47 40.60 -22.71
C ILE A 967 -31.97 39.76 -23.87
N GLU A 968 -30.74 39.27 -23.75
CA GLU A 968 -30.15 38.30 -24.66
C GLU A 968 -29.85 37.02 -23.88
N THR A 969 -30.25 35.87 -24.41
CA THR A 969 -30.00 34.56 -23.78
C THR A 969 -29.57 33.56 -24.84
N THR A 970 -28.47 32.86 -24.56
CA THR A 970 -27.98 31.74 -25.35
C THR A 970 -28.26 30.45 -24.59
N PHE A 971 -29.02 29.54 -25.20
CA PHE A 971 -29.52 28.34 -24.54
C PHE A 971 -29.77 27.21 -25.53
N SER A 972 -29.91 25.98 -25.03
CA SER A 972 -30.57 24.87 -25.73
C SER A 972 -31.68 24.32 -24.84
N VAL A 973 -32.79 23.87 -25.42
CA VAL A 973 -33.92 23.28 -24.68
C VAL A 973 -34.01 21.80 -25.01
N THR A 974 -34.16 20.98 -23.97
CA THR A 974 -34.27 19.53 -24.09
C THR A 974 -35.73 19.13 -24.32
N PRO A 975 -36.08 18.57 -25.50
CA PRO A 975 -37.45 18.18 -25.78
C PRO A 975 -37.83 16.85 -25.10
N PRO A 976 -39.11 16.62 -24.76
CA PRO A 976 -40.27 17.48 -25.03
C PRO A 976 -40.54 18.51 -23.93
N VAL A 977 -40.97 19.71 -24.32
CA VAL A 977 -41.48 20.73 -23.39
C VAL A 977 -42.91 20.38 -22.95
N ALA A 978 -43.13 20.28 -21.63
CA ALA A 978 -44.41 19.85 -21.06
C ALA A 978 -45.53 20.91 -21.22
N THR A 979 -45.26 22.14 -20.77
CA THR A 979 -46.17 23.30 -20.92
C THR A 979 -45.45 24.38 -21.74
N TYR A 980 -44.46 25.01 -21.11
CA TYR A 980 -43.52 25.95 -21.72
C TYR A 980 -42.18 25.87 -21.00
N ALA A 981 -41.11 26.35 -21.64
CA ALA A 981 -39.79 26.51 -21.05
C ALA A 981 -39.63 27.97 -20.55
N PRO A 982 -39.49 28.22 -19.24
CA PRO A 982 -39.20 29.54 -18.70
C PRO A 982 -37.72 29.90 -18.91
N ILE A 983 -37.45 30.83 -19.83
CA ILE A 983 -36.09 31.32 -20.10
C ILE A 983 -35.67 32.35 -19.03
N LEU A 984 -36.61 33.20 -18.61
CA LEU A 984 -36.40 34.20 -17.57
C LEU A 984 -37.72 34.46 -16.86
N SER A 985 -37.71 34.53 -15.53
CA SER A 985 -38.89 34.85 -14.71
C SER A 985 -38.52 35.84 -13.60
N TYR A 986 -39.09 37.05 -13.62
CA TYR A 986 -38.94 38.06 -12.58
C TYR A 986 -40.30 38.39 -11.98
N ALA A 987 -40.45 38.08 -10.70
CA ALA A 987 -41.68 38.28 -9.93
C ALA A 987 -41.46 39.33 -8.84
N ASP A 988 -42.47 40.14 -8.57
CA ASP A 988 -42.51 41.05 -7.43
C ASP A 988 -43.70 40.72 -6.50
N GLY A 989 -43.79 41.41 -5.37
CA GLY A 989 -44.85 41.16 -4.38
C GLY A 989 -46.28 41.44 -4.87
N ALA A 990 -46.47 41.99 -6.06
CA ALA A 990 -47.74 42.30 -6.68
C ALA A 990 -48.01 41.49 -7.97
N ASN A 991 -46.96 41.02 -8.67
CA ASN A 991 -46.99 40.46 -10.01
C ASN A 991 -46.06 39.24 -10.08
N ASP A 992 -46.61 38.09 -10.43
CA ASP A 992 -45.92 36.86 -10.78
C ASP A 992 -45.05 37.03 -12.04
N GLU A 993 -45.54 37.79 -13.02
CA GLU A 993 -44.87 37.98 -14.32
C GLU A 993 -44.55 39.47 -14.58
N GLU A 994 -43.78 40.11 -13.70
CA GLU A 994 -43.36 41.52 -13.89
C GLU A 994 -42.46 41.66 -15.12
N LEU A 995 -41.53 40.71 -15.32
CA LEU A 995 -40.77 40.53 -16.55
C LEU A 995 -40.56 39.02 -16.79
N ALA A 996 -40.95 38.51 -17.96
CA ALA A 996 -40.85 37.08 -18.25
C ALA A 996 -40.59 36.80 -19.74
N ILE A 997 -39.83 35.75 -20.03
CA ILE A 997 -39.65 35.18 -21.37
C ILE A 997 -39.94 33.69 -21.29
N LEU A 998 -40.99 33.25 -21.98
CA LEU A 998 -41.44 31.85 -22.01
C LEU A 998 -41.51 31.33 -23.44
N ILE A 999 -41.18 30.06 -23.66
CA ILE A 999 -41.32 29.40 -24.96
C ILE A 999 -42.28 28.22 -24.83
N GLU A 1000 -43.45 28.32 -25.46
CA GLU A 1000 -44.47 27.26 -25.48
C GLU A 1000 -43.98 26.05 -26.26
N GLY A 1001 -44.48 24.85 -25.95
CA GLY A 1001 -44.12 23.62 -26.66
C GLY A 1001 -44.43 23.60 -28.17
N ASP A 1002 -45.16 24.58 -28.69
CA ASP A 1002 -45.40 24.77 -30.12
C ASP A 1002 -44.47 25.81 -30.79
N GLY A 1003 -43.50 26.35 -30.03
CA GLY A 1003 -42.53 27.36 -30.46
C GLY A 1003 -43.01 28.81 -30.34
N THR A 1004 -44.19 29.08 -29.78
CA THR A 1004 -44.63 30.47 -29.52
C THR A 1004 -43.79 31.10 -28.41
N ILE A 1005 -43.23 32.28 -28.66
CA ILE A 1005 -42.47 33.04 -27.65
C ILE A 1005 -43.43 34.02 -26.98
N ARG A 1006 -43.41 34.07 -25.65
CA ARG A 1006 -44.27 34.93 -24.83
C ARG A 1006 -43.40 35.86 -24.01
N PHE A 1007 -43.68 37.15 -24.10
CA PHE A 1007 -42.95 38.19 -23.37
C PHE A 1007 -43.87 38.98 -22.43
N GLY A 1008 -43.50 39.05 -21.16
CA GLY A 1008 -44.15 39.89 -20.16
C GLY A 1008 -43.26 41.06 -19.78
N ALA A 1009 -43.84 42.27 -19.70
CA ALA A 1009 -43.22 43.44 -19.05
C ALA A 1009 -44.33 44.27 -18.41
N SER A 1010 -44.92 43.76 -17.33
CA SER A 1010 -46.26 44.15 -16.91
C SER A 1010 -46.38 44.55 -15.46
N SER A 1011 -47.27 45.52 -15.18
CA SER A 1011 -47.84 45.68 -13.85
C SER A 1011 -49.24 45.05 -13.80
N ASN A 1012 -49.39 43.97 -13.04
CA ASN A 1012 -50.64 43.44 -12.49
C ASN A 1012 -51.62 42.82 -13.50
N GLY A 1013 -51.33 41.59 -13.95
CA GLY A 1013 -52.27 40.70 -14.64
C GLY A 1013 -52.62 41.11 -16.07
N SER A 1014 -51.73 41.85 -16.73
CA SER A 1014 -51.87 42.11 -18.17
C SER A 1014 -51.41 40.90 -18.98
N PRO A 1015 -52.02 40.61 -20.15
CA PRO A 1015 -51.60 39.48 -20.96
C PRO A 1015 -50.15 39.65 -21.45
N LEU A 1016 -49.43 38.53 -21.52
CA LEU A 1016 -48.15 38.44 -22.21
C LEU A 1016 -48.30 38.80 -23.69
N GLN A 1017 -47.25 39.36 -24.28
CA GLN A 1017 -47.15 39.58 -25.72
C GLN A 1017 -46.62 38.30 -26.38
N ASP A 1018 -47.52 37.56 -27.01
CA ASP A 1018 -47.17 36.36 -27.79
C ASP A 1018 -46.70 36.75 -29.21
N THR A 1019 -45.76 35.98 -29.76
CA THR A 1019 -45.44 36.02 -31.19
C THR A 1019 -46.62 35.49 -32.04
N VAL A 1020 -46.70 35.93 -33.29
CA VAL A 1020 -47.68 35.39 -34.25
C VAL A 1020 -47.15 34.12 -34.90
N GLY A 1021 -45.84 34.03 -35.09
CA GLY A 1021 -45.12 32.86 -35.58
C GLY A 1021 -44.78 31.85 -34.48
N ASN A 1022 -44.58 30.62 -34.94
CA ASN A 1022 -44.13 29.48 -34.14
C ASN A 1022 -42.67 29.18 -34.51
N TYR A 1023 -41.77 29.25 -33.53
CA TYR A 1023 -40.33 29.09 -33.68
C TYR A 1023 -39.86 27.79 -33.03
N THR A 1024 -40.35 26.66 -33.55
CA THR A 1024 -40.04 25.33 -33.02
C THR A 1024 -38.55 24.96 -33.09
N GLN A 1025 -37.75 25.69 -33.89
CA GLN A 1025 -36.29 25.55 -33.89
C GLN A 1025 -35.69 25.82 -32.51
N LEU A 1026 -36.24 26.75 -31.71
CA LEU A 1026 -35.76 27.00 -30.34
C LEU A 1026 -35.93 25.80 -29.38
N LEU A 1027 -36.54 24.70 -29.82
CA LEU A 1027 -36.89 23.51 -29.05
C LEU A 1027 -36.33 22.22 -29.66
N ASP A 1028 -35.37 22.32 -30.60
CA ASP A 1028 -34.83 21.15 -31.31
C ASP A 1028 -33.64 20.48 -30.60
N GLY A 1029 -33.19 21.04 -29.46
CA GLY A 1029 -32.03 20.56 -28.71
C GLY A 1029 -30.72 21.29 -29.08
N GLU A 1030 -30.72 22.10 -30.14
CA GLU A 1030 -29.55 22.85 -30.59
C GLU A 1030 -29.41 24.19 -29.84
N ILE A 1031 -28.22 24.79 -29.96
CA ILE A 1031 -27.92 26.09 -29.34
C ILE A 1031 -28.57 27.20 -30.15
N HIS A 1032 -29.33 28.05 -29.47
CA HIS A 1032 -29.97 29.23 -30.04
C HIS A 1032 -29.68 30.48 -29.23
N HIS A 1033 -29.66 31.62 -29.93
CA HIS A 1033 -29.63 32.95 -29.31
C HIS A 1033 -30.98 33.63 -29.47
N LEU A 1034 -31.61 33.98 -28.35
CA LEU A 1034 -32.85 34.77 -28.31
C LEU A 1034 -32.56 36.13 -27.72
N ALA A 1035 -32.88 37.19 -28.46
CA ALA A 1035 -32.91 38.55 -27.91
C ALA A 1035 -34.32 39.13 -27.95
N VAL A 1036 -34.76 39.67 -26.82
CA VAL A 1036 -36.05 40.36 -26.69
C VAL A 1036 -35.82 41.76 -26.15
N SER A 1037 -36.28 42.77 -26.89
CA SER A 1037 -36.18 44.17 -26.46
C SER A 1037 -37.56 44.79 -26.27
N TRP A 1038 -37.68 45.67 -25.27
CA TRP A 1038 -38.90 46.41 -24.98
C TRP A 1038 -38.61 47.90 -24.77
N ASP A 1039 -39.39 48.76 -25.42
CA ASP A 1039 -39.39 50.21 -25.21
C ASP A 1039 -40.77 50.68 -24.74
N SER A 1040 -40.88 51.02 -23.46
CA SER A 1040 -42.11 51.53 -22.86
C SER A 1040 -42.60 52.84 -23.47
N SER A 1041 -41.73 53.67 -24.05
CA SER A 1041 -42.14 54.97 -24.59
C SER A 1041 -43.05 54.84 -25.83
N THR A 1042 -42.86 53.76 -26.60
CA THR A 1042 -43.64 53.42 -27.79
C THR A 1042 -44.46 52.14 -27.63
N GLY A 1043 -44.16 51.36 -26.60
CA GLY A 1043 -44.60 49.98 -26.41
C GLY A 1043 -44.07 49.02 -27.48
N ALA A 1044 -42.90 49.31 -28.05
CA ALA A 1044 -42.28 48.42 -29.02
C ALA A 1044 -41.75 47.16 -28.32
N VAL A 1045 -41.95 46.00 -28.92
CA VAL A 1045 -41.35 44.73 -28.50
C VAL A 1045 -40.78 44.06 -29.74
N ASP A 1046 -39.47 43.85 -29.77
CA ASP A 1046 -38.78 43.20 -30.90
C ASP A 1046 -38.15 41.89 -30.43
N PHE A 1047 -38.40 40.82 -31.20
CA PHE A 1047 -37.86 39.48 -31.00
C PHE A 1047 -36.82 39.19 -32.08
N TYR A 1048 -35.64 38.75 -31.69
CA TYR A 1048 -34.56 38.34 -32.57
C TYR A 1048 -34.18 36.90 -32.26
N ILE A 1049 -33.98 36.10 -33.31
CA ILE A 1049 -33.54 34.71 -33.20
C ILE A 1049 -32.27 34.56 -34.02
N ASP A 1050 -31.22 34.02 -33.40
CA ASP A 1050 -29.90 33.79 -33.98
C ASP A 1050 -29.37 35.06 -34.68
N GLY A 1051 -29.42 36.18 -33.94
CA GLY A 1051 -28.97 37.50 -34.40
C GLY A 1051 -29.90 38.22 -35.40
N ALA A 1052 -30.97 37.60 -35.89
CA ALA A 1052 -31.85 38.15 -36.92
C ALA A 1052 -33.22 38.59 -36.35
N LEU A 1053 -33.73 39.76 -36.77
CA LEU A 1053 -35.06 40.22 -36.37
C LEU A 1053 -36.15 39.27 -36.88
N ALA A 1054 -36.85 38.64 -35.96
CA ALA A 1054 -37.93 37.69 -36.23
C ALA A 1054 -39.29 38.39 -36.30
N GLU A 1055 -39.67 39.12 -35.25
CA GLU A 1055 -40.97 39.80 -35.13
C GLU A 1055 -40.87 41.12 -34.35
N SER A 1056 -41.83 42.03 -34.59
CA SER A 1056 -41.89 43.34 -33.95
C SER A 1056 -43.34 43.77 -33.71
N PHE A 1057 -43.61 44.28 -32.50
CA PHE A 1057 -44.89 44.78 -32.06
C PHE A 1057 -44.79 46.24 -31.59
N THR A 1058 -45.92 46.92 -31.46
CA THR A 1058 -45.99 48.28 -30.92
C THR A 1058 -47.21 48.46 -30.03
N GLY A 1059 -47.14 49.40 -29.07
CA GLY A 1059 -48.24 49.71 -28.15
C GLY A 1059 -48.39 48.73 -26.97
N TYR A 1060 -47.46 47.81 -26.77
CA TYR A 1060 -47.44 46.91 -25.61
C TYR A 1060 -46.91 47.65 -24.37
N GLN A 1061 -47.70 47.69 -23.30
CA GLN A 1061 -47.32 48.26 -22.00
C GLN A 1061 -46.70 49.68 -22.08
N THR A 1062 -47.24 50.53 -22.95
CA THR A 1062 -46.71 51.89 -23.15
C THR A 1062 -46.82 52.74 -21.88
N GLY A 1063 -45.71 53.33 -21.45
CA GLY A 1063 -45.59 54.24 -20.31
C GLY A 1063 -45.42 53.54 -18.96
N GLN A 1064 -45.23 52.22 -18.94
CA GLN A 1064 -44.90 51.44 -17.75
C GLN A 1064 -43.42 51.52 -17.37
N THR A 1065 -43.10 51.05 -16.17
CA THR A 1065 -41.73 50.94 -15.63
C THR A 1065 -41.70 49.69 -14.78
N LEU A 1066 -40.64 48.89 -14.90
CA LEU A 1066 -40.48 47.69 -14.11
C LEU A 1066 -40.39 48.05 -12.63
N THR A 1067 -41.13 47.32 -11.81
CA THR A 1067 -41.17 47.51 -10.36
C THR A 1067 -39.93 46.89 -9.73
N GLY A 1068 -39.30 47.60 -8.80
CA GLY A 1068 -38.15 47.08 -8.05
C GLY A 1068 -38.55 46.31 -6.78
N GLY A 1069 -37.60 45.55 -6.24
CA GLY A 1069 -37.78 44.73 -5.03
C GLY A 1069 -38.43 43.37 -5.27
N GLY A 1070 -38.44 42.89 -6.51
CA GLY A 1070 -38.75 41.51 -6.86
C GLY A 1070 -37.50 40.63 -6.97
N GLU A 1071 -37.70 39.38 -7.38
CA GLU A 1071 -36.65 38.35 -7.48
C GLU A 1071 -36.57 37.81 -8.91
N LEU A 1072 -35.34 37.72 -9.45
CA LEU A 1072 -35.06 37.23 -10.79
C LEU A 1072 -34.61 35.78 -10.73
N VAL A 1073 -35.29 34.92 -11.48
CA VAL A 1073 -35.07 33.47 -11.51
C VAL A 1073 -34.85 32.97 -12.94
N PHE A 1074 -33.93 32.01 -13.07
CA PHE A 1074 -33.71 31.17 -14.25
C PHE A 1074 -33.93 29.71 -13.87
N GLY A 1075 -34.59 28.91 -14.72
CA GLY A 1075 -34.82 27.49 -14.43
C GLY A 1075 -36.28 27.14 -14.10
N GLN A 1076 -37.01 28.07 -13.50
CA GLN A 1076 -38.39 27.87 -13.02
C GLN A 1076 -39.25 29.11 -13.29
N ASP A 1077 -40.56 28.89 -13.41
CA ASP A 1077 -41.52 29.98 -13.49
C ASP A 1077 -42.11 30.35 -12.12
N GLN A 1078 -42.19 31.65 -11.83
CA GLN A 1078 -42.63 32.17 -10.55
C GLN A 1078 -44.11 32.60 -10.59
N ASP A 1079 -44.99 31.84 -9.95
CA ASP A 1079 -46.38 32.25 -9.64
C ASP A 1079 -46.46 33.18 -8.40
N SER A 1080 -45.34 33.36 -7.71
CA SER A 1080 -45.11 34.31 -6.63
C SER A 1080 -43.61 34.46 -6.38
N VAL A 1081 -43.18 35.53 -5.71
CA VAL A 1081 -41.76 35.74 -5.38
C VAL A 1081 -41.15 34.51 -4.69
N LEU A 1082 -40.21 33.85 -5.38
CA LEU A 1082 -39.53 32.61 -4.99
C LEU A 1082 -40.48 31.46 -4.61
N GLY A 1083 -41.63 31.37 -5.27
CA GLY A 1083 -42.59 30.32 -4.96
C GLY A 1083 -43.71 30.18 -5.98
N GLY A 1084 -44.59 29.21 -5.74
CA GLY A 1084 -45.65 28.88 -6.70
C GLY A 1084 -45.16 28.03 -7.89
N PHE A 1085 -43.91 27.58 -7.86
CA PHE A 1085 -43.33 26.67 -8.84
C PHE A 1085 -44.19 25.43 -9.13
N SER A 1086 -44.18 25.00 -10.40
CA SER A 1086 -44.96 23.88 -10.92
C SER A 1086 -44.04 22.88 -11.62
N THR A 1087 -44.30 21.58 -11.44
CA THR A 1087 -43.47 20.50 -12.01
C THR A 1087 -43.50 20.42 -13.53
N ASN A 1088 -44.35 21.20 -14.20
CA ASN A 1088 -44.49 21.22 -15.67
C ASN A 1088 -44.15 22.59 -16.28
N GLU A 1089 -43.65 23.54 -15.48
CA GLU A 1089 -43.26 24.90 -15.87
C GLU A 1089 -41.78 25.10 -15.50
N VAL A 1090 -40.96 24.16 -15.99
CA VAL A 1090 -39.55 23.98 -15.66
C VAL A 1090 -38.73 24.12 -16.93
N PHE A 1091 -37.59 24.79 -16.84
CA PHE A 1091 -36.59 24.76 -17.91
C PHE A 1091 -35.75 23.50 -17.77
N SER A 1092 -35.75 22.70 -18.83
CA SER A 1092 -34.88 21.53 -19.01
C SER A 1092 -34.03 21.78 -20.25
N GLY A 1093 -32.71 21.84 -20.08
CA GLY A 1093 -31.78 22.22 -21.14
C GLY A 1093 -30.53 22.93 -20.60
N LYS A 1094 -29.75 23.55 -21.49
CA LYS A 1094 -28.49 24.23 -21.13
C LYS A 1094 -28.61 25.73 -21.24
N LEU A 1095 -28.02 26.44 -20.28
CA LEU A 1095 -27.74 27.87 -20.37
C LEU A 1095 -26.25 28.08 -20.69
N TYR A 1096 -25.95 29.03 -21.57
CA TYR A 1096 -24.57 29.37 -21.95
C TYR A 1096 -24.20 30.80 -21.54
N ASP A 1097 -25.08 31.75 -21.83
CA ASP A 1097 -24.82 33.18 -21.62
C ASP A 1097 -26.14 33.94 -21.48
N VAL A 1098 -26.24 34.81 -20.48
CA VAL A 1098 -27.38 35.72 -20.27
C VAL A 1098 -26.87 37.13 -20.08
N ARG A 1099 -27.31 38.05 -20.94
CA ARG A 1099 -26.99 39.49 -20.88
C ARG A 1099 -28.25 40.32 -20.75
N ILE A 1100 -28.19 41.34 -19.90
CA ILE A 1100 -29.28 42.31 -19.72
C ILE A 1100 -28.73 43.71 -19.99
N PHE A 1101 -29.45 44.47 -20.82
CA PHE A 1101 -29.15 45.86 -21.15
C PHE A 1101 -30.29 46.78 -20.70
N ASP A 1102 -29.97 47.99 -20.24
CA ASP A 1102 -30.92 49.02 -19.82
C ASP A 1102 -31.48 49.88 -20.97
N ASP A 1103 -31.10 49.57 -22.21
CA ASP A 1103 -31.54 50.23 -23.44
C ASP A 1103 -32.09 49.24 -24.48
N VAL A 1104 -32.61 49.79 -25.58
CA VAL A 1104 -33.05 48.98 -26.74
C VAL A 1104 -31.91 48.90 -27.75
N ARG A 1105 -31.32 47.71 -27.85
CA ARG A 1105 -30.21 47.41 -28.77
C ARG A 1105 -30.71 47.42 -30.21
N THR A 1106 -29.87 47.90 -31.12
CA THR A 1106 -30.17 47.90 -32.56
C THR A 1106 -29.98 46.51 -33.16
N ALA A 1107 -30.64 46.22 -34.28
CA ALA A 1107 -30.46 44.95 -35.00
C ALA A 1107 -28.99 44.63 -35.37
N GLY A 1108 -28.16 45.65 -35.62
CA GLY A 1108 -26.74 45.45 -35.92
C GLY A 1108 -25.91 45.13 -34.67
N GLU A 1109 -26.30 45.67 -33.52
CA GLU A 1109 -25.69 45.36 -32.23
C GLU A 1109 -26.05 43.93 -31.79
N ILE A 1110 -27.30 43.51 -31.94
CA ILE A 1110 -27.76 42.16 -31.61
C ILE A 1110 -27.11 41.11 -32.51
N ALA A 1111 -27.00 41.37 -33.82
CA ALA A 1111 -26.27 40.48 -34.73
C ALA A 1111 -24.79 40.36 -34.35
N ALA A 1112 -24.17 41.45 -33.88
CA ALA A 1112 -22.79 41.40 -33.39
C ALA A 1112 -22.68 40.67 -32.04
N SER A 1113 -23.67 40.79 -31.15
CA SER A 1113 -23.73 40.05 -29.88
C SER A 1113 -23.80 38.54 -30.10
N TYR A 1114 -24.46 38.09 -31.17
CA TYR A 1114 -24.57 36.68 -31.57
C TYR A 1114 -23.24 36.12 -32.11
N ASP A 1115 -22.57 36.87 -32.99
CA ASP A 1115 -21.33 36.41 -33.65
C ASP A 1115 -20.07 36.53 -32.76
N GLN A 1116 -20.14 37.27 -31.64
CA GLN A 1116 -18.96 37.64 -30.85
C GLN A 1116 -19.24 37.72 -29.35
N THR A 1117 -18.26 37.33 -28.53
CA THR A 1117 -18.26 37.64 -27.10
C THR A 1117 -18.11 39.15 -26.88
N LEU A 1118 -18.99 39.72 -26.06
CA LEU A 1118 -18.94 41.13 -25.70
C LEU A 1118 -18.10 41.37 -24.45
N ALA A 1119 -17.42 42.52 -24.39
CA ALA A 1119 -16.73 42.93 -23.18
C ALA A 1119 -17.75 43.30 -22.10
N ASN A 1120 -17.45 42.99 -20.83
CA ASN A 1120 -18.28 43.37 -19.68
C ASN A 1120 -18.45 44.90 -19.49
N THR A 1121 -17.79 45.72 -20.31
CA THR A 1121 -17.93 47.18 -20.37
C THR A 1121 -18.81 47.67 -21.52
N GLU A 1122 -19.50 46.78 -22.24
CA GLU A 1122 -20.37 47.17 -23.35
C GLU A 1122 -21.42 48.20 -22.89
N PRO A 1123 -21.59 49.33 -23.61
CA PRO A 1123 -22.55 50.36 -23.23
C PRO A 1123 -23.97 49.80 -23.08
N GLY A 1124 -24.64 50.19 -21.99
CA GLY A 1124 -26.00 49.77 -21.69
C GLY A 1124 -26.10 48.41 -20.99
N MET A 1125 -25.05 47.58 -20.99
CA MET A 1125 -25.08 46.29 -20.31
C MET A 1125 -25.04 46.47 -18.80
N ILE A 1126 -25.96 45.84 -18.09
CA ILE A 1126 -26.13 45.94 -16.64
C ILE A 1126 -25.91 44.62 -15.90
N ALA A 1127 -25.99 43.48 -16.59
CA ALA A 1127 -25.61 42.17 -16.06
C ALA A 1127 -25.12 41.26 -17.19
N ASN A 1128 -24.14 40.42 -16.90
CA ASN A 1128 -23.74 39.34 -17.78
C ASN A 1128 -23.26 38.11 -16.98
N TRP A 1129 -24.01 37.02 -17.09
CA TRP A 1129 -23.68 35.71 -16.52
C TRP A 1129 -23.30 34.74 -17.64
N THR A 1130 -22.08 34.21 -17.54
CA THR A 1130 -21.61 33.11 -18.38
C THR A 1130 -21.71 31.81 -17.61
N PHE A 1131 -22.38 30.81 -18.17
CA PHE A 1131 -22.66 29.52 -17.53
C PHE A 1131 -21.56 28.49 -17.81
N GLY A 1132 -20.31 28.97 -17.84
CA GLY A 1132 -19.11 28.14 -18.06
C GLY A 1132 -18.39 27.76 -16.77
N ASP A 1133 -18.80 28.31 -15.63
CA ASP A 1133 -18.17 28.07 -14.33
C ASP A 1133 -19.26 28.06 -13.26
N LEU A 1134 -19.24 27.05 -12.41
CA LEU A 1134 -20.09 26.90 -11.24
C LEU A 1134 -19.20 26.64 -10.04
N SER A 1135 -19.10 27.62 -9.15
CA SER A 1135 -18.32 27.44 -7.92
C SER A 1135 -18.89 26.33 -7.04
N THR A 1136 -18.06 25.80 -6.13
CA THR A 1136 -18.46 24.78 -5.15
C THR A 1136 -19.64 25.18 -4.26
N ASP A 1137 -19.85 26.49 -4.07
CA ASP A 1137 -20.99 27.04 -3.32
C ASP A 1137 -22.25 27.22 -4.18
N GLY A 1138 -22.22 26.77 -5.45
CA GLY A 1138 -23.34 26.89 -6.38
C GLY A 1138 -23.55 28.31 -6.91
N ILE A 1139 -22.49 29.12 -7.01
CA ILE A 1139 -22.57 30.52 -7.46
C ILE A 1139 -22.08 30.69 -8.90
N ILE A 1140 -22.85 31.42 -9.71
CA ILE A 1140 -22.44 31.94 -11.04
C ILE A 1140 -22.21 33.44 -10.91
N THR A 1141 -21.03 33.91 -11.31
CA THR A 1141 -20.64 35.30 -11.11
C THR A 1141 -21.19 36.23 -12.21
N ASP A 1142 -21.72 37.39 -11.82
CA ASP A 1142 -22.01 38.48 -12.75
C ASP A 1142 -20.75 39.29 -13.04
N SER A 1143 -20.34 39.31 -14.30
CA SER A 1143 -19.13 40.01 -14.75
C SER A 1143 -19.28 41.54 -14.85
N VAL A 1144 -20.50 42.10 -14.68
CA VAL A 1144 -20.80 43.53 -14.88
C VAL A 1144 -21.12 44.25 -13.56
N SER A 1145 -22.16 43.83 -12.84
CA SER A 1145 -22.65 44.52 -11.63
C SER A 1145 -22.30 43.81 -10.32
N GLY A 1146 -21.86 42.54 -10.39
CA GLY A 1146 -21.62 41.69 -9.24
C GLY A 1146 -22.89 41.15 -8.59
N ASN A 1147 -24.02 41.20 -9.30
CA ASN A 1147 -25.29 40.57 -8.90
C ASN A 1147 -25.25 39.09 -9.28
N ASN A 1148 -24.62 38.26 -8.46
CA ASN A 1148 -24.38 36.87 -8.80
C ASN A 1148 -25.67 36.05 -8.80
N LEU A 1149 -25.64 34.87 -9.42
CA LEU A 1149 -26.72 33.89 -9.30
C LEU A 1149 -26.34 32.82 -8.28
N SER A 1150 -27.29 32.47 -7.42
CA SER A 1150 -27.16 31.38 -6.46
C SER A 1150 -28.06 30.20 -6.87
N LEU A 1151 -27.49 28.99 -6.90
CA LEU A 1151 -28.21 27.75 -7.12
C LEU A 1151 -29.20 27.49 -5.98
N GLN A 1152 -30.40 27.04 -6.32
CA GLN A 1152 -31.47 26.70 -5.39
C GLN A 1152 -32.22 25.45 -5.86
N HIS A 1153 -32.88 24.79 -4.90
CA HIS A 1153 -33.75 23.64 -5.16
C HIS A 1153 -35.18 23.90 -4.67
N VAL A 1154 -36.17 23.56 -5.49
CA VAL A 1154 -37.57 23.64 -5.13
C VAL A 1154 -37.93 22.50 -4.18
N VAL A 1155 -38.43 22.83 -3.00
CA VAL A 1155 -38.90 21.84 -2.02
C VAL A 1155 -40.42 21.67 -2.15
N GLY A 1156 -40.87 20.50 -2.62
CA GLY A 1156 -42.31 20.24 -2.78
C GLY A 1156 -42.65 18.84 -3.26
N ALA A 1157 -43.94 18.48 -3.16
CA ALA A 1157 -44.41 17.18 -3.67
C ALA A 1157 -44.42 17.17 -5.21
N GLY A 1158 -43.75 16.19 -5.81
CA GLY A 1158 -43.66 16.02 -7.26
C GLY A 1158 -42.38 16.61 -7.89
N PHE A 1159 -41.58 17.33 -7.09
CA PHE A 1159 -40.24 17.75 -7.50
C PHE A 1159 -39.25 16.61 -7.24
N THR A 1160 -38.37 16.37 -8.21
CA THR A 1160 -37.29 15.38 -8.20
C THR A 1160 -35.96 16.11 -8.22
N ALA A 1161 -35.03 15.64 -7.38
CA ALA A 1161 -33.69 16.22 -7.29
C ALA A 1161 -33.01 16.20 -8.66
N SER A 1162 -32.44 17.34 -9.02
CA SER A 1162 -31.65 17.59 -10.22
C SER A 1162 -30.28 18.10 -9.78
N THR A 1163 -29.22 17.75 -10.51
CA THR A 1163 -27.86 18.28 -10.28
C THR A 1163 -27.41 19.07 -11.51
N PRO A 1164 -27.06 20.36 -11.39
CA PRO A 1164 -26.48 21.10 -12.51
C PRO A 1164 -25.13 20.51 -12.91
N GLU A 1165 -24.89 20.35 -14.21
CA GLU A 1165 -23.67 19.75 -14.73
C GLU A 1165 -23.08 20.58 -15.86
N LEU A 1166 -21.79 20.93 -15.76
CA LEU A 1166 -21.03 21.57 -16.82
C LEU A 1166 -20.70 20.53 -17.89
N SER A 1167 -20.74 20.92 -19.16
CA SER A 1167 -20.31 20.06 -20.26
C SER A 1167 -19.14 20.65 -21.01
N LEU A 1168 -18.27 19.80 -21.58
CA LEU A 1168 -17.18 20.23 -22.45
C LEU A 1168 -17.68 20.36 -23.88
N SER A 1169 -17.32 21.45 -24.56
CA SER A 1169 -17.55 21.59 -25.99
C SER A 1169 -16.48 22.45 -26.62
N VAL A 1170 -16.23 22.23 -27.90
CA VAL A 1170 -15.22 22.95 -28.67
C VAL A 1170 -15.70 23.15 -30.10
N ALA A 1171 -15.38 24.30 -30.69
CA ALA A 1171 -15.63 24.53 -32.11
C ALA A 1171 -14.67 23.67 -32.96
N GLU A 1172 -15.16 23.06 -34.03
CA GLU A 1172 -14.38 22.18 -34.92
C GLU A 1172 -13.14 22.82 -35.59
N ASN A 1173 -13.09 24.16 -35.60
CA ASN A 1173 -11.96 24.92 -36.13
C ASN A 1173 -11.19 25.67 -35.02
N ALA A 1174 -11.33 25.23 -33.77
CA ALA A 1174 -10.64 25.80 -32.64
C ALA A 1174 -9.12 25.62 -32.82
N PRO A 1175 -8.31 26.69 -32.73
CA PRO A 1175 -6.85 26.57 -32.82
C PRO A 1175 -6.27 25.58 -31.80
N ASN A 1176 -5.10 25.01 -32.08
CA ASN A 1176 -4.36 24.24 -31.08
C ASN A 1176 -4.13 25.10 -29.83
N LEU A 1177 -4.12 24.44 -28.67
CA LEU A 1177 -4.07 25.01 -27.32
C LEU A 1177 -5.34 25.79 -26.93
N THR A 1178 -6.44 25.69 -27.69
CA THR A 1178 -7.73 26.18 -27.20
C THR A 1178 -8.16 25.33 -26.00
N VAL A 1179 -8.32 26.00 -24.85
CA VAL A 1179 -8.82 25.41 -23.60
C VAL A 1179 -10.31 25.13 -23.72
N ILE A 1180 -10.70 23.90 -23.40
CA ILE A 1180 -12.08 23.40 -23.49
C ILE A 1180 -12.75 23.45 -22.11
N GLY A 1181 -11.97 23.12 -21.07
CA GLY A 1181 -12.41 23.17 -19.68
C GLY A 1181 -11.32 22.66 -18.74
N SER A 1182 -11.67 22.51 -17.47
CA SER A 1182 -10.77 21.96 -16.44
C SER A 1182 -11.50 20.96 -15.55
N LEU A 1183 -10.73 20.02 -14.99
CA LEU A 1183 -11.19 18.99 -14.07
C LEU A 1183 -10.63 19.22 -12.66
N ALA A 1184 -11.37 18.78 -11.65
CA ALA A 1184 -10.87 18.62 -10.29
C ALA A 1184 -11.26 17.27 -9.71
N ALA A 1185 -10.37 16.70 -8.91
CA ALA A 1185 -10.59 15.46 -8.19
C ALA A 1185 -10.87 15.75 -6.71
N ILE A 1186 -11.59 14.84 -6.07
CA ILE A 1186 -11.85 14.88 -4.63
C ILE A 1186 -11.21 13.65 -3.99
N ASP A 1187 -10.37 13.89 -3.00
CA ASP A 1187 -9.78 12.85 -2.16
C ASP A 1187 -10.40 12.87 -0.76
N PRO A 1188 -10.66 11.69 -0.15
CA PRO A 1188 -10.87 11.59 1.29
C PRO A 1188 -9.73 12.21 2.11
N ASP A 1189 -8.49 12.16 1.62
CA ASP A 1189 -7.32 12.76 2.24
C ASP A 1189 -7.33 14.29 2.13
N ALA A 1190 -7.55 14.93 3.29
CA ALA A 1190 -7.72 16.37 3.36
C ALA A 1190 -6.45 17.14 2.94
N GLY A 1191 -6.55 17.85 1.82
CA GLY A 1191 -5.50 18.74 1.33
C GLY A 1191 -4.48 18.06 0.43
N ASP A 1192 -4.83 16.88 -0.11
CA ASP A 1192 -4.00 16.21 -1.09
C ASP A 1192 -3.87 17.01 -2.40
N THR A 1193 -2.85 16.69 -3.18
CA THR A 1193 -2.56 17.25 -4.49
C THR A 1193 -2.66 16.17 -5.54
N PHE A 1194 -3.31 16.50 -6.66
CA PHE A 1194 -3.52 15.54 -7.73
C PHE A 1194 -2.61 15.80 -8.93
N THR A 1195 -2.32 14.73 -9.63
CA THR A 1195 -1.83 14.77 -11.01
C THR A 1195 -2.88 14.18 -11.95
N TYR A 1196 -3.06 14.80 -13.11
CA TYR A 1196 -4.02 14.37 -14.12
C TYR A 1196 -3.32 13.81 -15.35
N THR A 1197 -3.82 12.70 -15.86
CA THR A 1197 -3.31 12.08 -17.09
C THR A 1197 -4.46 11.66 -17.99
N LEU A 1198 -4.27 11.79 -19.30
CA LEU A 1198 -5.18 11.21 -20.28
C LEU A 1198 -4.78 9.76 -20.48
N LEU A 1199 -5.65 8.83 -20.12
CA LEU A 1199 -5.56 7.43 -20.52
C LEU A 1199 -6.02 7.24 -21.97
N ASN A 1200 -6.93 8.11 -22.41
CA ASN A 1200 -7.38 8.21 -23.79
C ASN A 1200 -7.47 9.70 -24.15
N ASP A 1201 -6.62 10.13 -25.08
CA ASP A 1201 -6.53 11.50 -25.59
C ASP A 1201 -7.38 11.71 -26.87
N ALA A 1202 -8.26 10.76 -27.15
CA ALA A 1202 -9.09 10.62 -28.35
C ALA A 1202 -8.27 10.52 -29.66
N GLY A 1203 -7.09 9.89 -29.60
CA GLY A 1203 -6.19 9.74 -30.73
C GLY A 1203 -5.40 11.02 -31.03
N GLY A 1204 -4.82 11.63 -30.00
CA GLY A 1204 -4.00 12.84 -30.07
C GLY A 1204 -4.79 14.14 -30.25
N ARG A 1205 -6.11 14.13 -30.05
CA ARG A 1205 -6.98 15.31 -30.25
C ARG A 1205 -6.87 16.30 -29.12
N PHE A 1206 -6.73 15.79 -27.90
CA PHE A 1206 -6.74 16.59 -26.69
C PHE A 1206 -5.45 16.38 -25.89
N SER A 1207 -5.14 17.34 -25.04
CA SER A 1207 -4.08 17.25 -24.05
C SER A 1207 -4.61 17.75 -22.72
N ILE A 1208 -4.03 17.26 -21.63
CA ILE A 1208 -4.35 17.70 -20.27
C ILE A 1208 -3.10 18.26 -19.59
N ASP A 1209 -3.23 19.42 -18.93
CA ASP A 1209 -2.19 19.89 -18.02
C ASP A 1209 -2.25 19.07 -16.74
N SER A 1210 -1.16 18.36 -16.45
CA SER A 1210 -1.13 17.38 -15.38
C SER A 1210 -1.26 17.98 -13.99
N SER A 1211 -1.10 19.29 -13.82
CA SER A 1211 -1.15 19.96 -12.52
C SER A 1211 -2.45 20.71 -12.25
N SER A 1212 -3.13 21.14 -13.31
CA SER A 1212 -4.34 21.96 -13.21
C SER A 1212 -5.60 21.27 -13.72
N GLY A 1213 -5.46 20.11 -14.37
CA GLY A 1213 -6.58 19.41 -14.99
C GLY A 1213 -7.15 20.14 -16.21
N GLU A 1214 -6.46 21.17 -16.72
CA GLU A 1214 -6.88 21.95 -17.89
C GLU A 1214 -6.80 21.11 -19.17
N ILE A 1215 -7.92 20.94 -19.87
CA ILE A 1215 -8.00 20.20 -21.12
C ILE A 1215 -7.96 21.19 -22.29
N SER A 1216 -7.08 20.92 -23.26
CA SER A 1216 -6.94 21.75 -24.46
C SER A 1216 -6.84 20.94 -25.75
N VAL A 1217 -7.20 21.56 -26.87
CA VAL A 1217 -7.03 20.98 -28.21
C VAL A 1217 -5.55 20.80 -28.51
N LEU A 1218 -5.10 19.57 -28.73
CA LEU A 1218 -3.73 19.27 -29.13
C LEU A 1218 -3.56 19.42 -30.65
N ASP A 1219 -4.46 18.84 -31.44
CA ASP A 1219 -4.47 18.94 -32.90
C ASP A 1219 -5.85 19.32 -33.47
N THR A 1220 -5.98 20.58 -33.91
CA THR A 1220 -7.17 21.14 -34.55
C THR A 1220 -7.59 20.40 -35.81
N SER A 1221 -6.65 19.79 -36.53
CA SER A 1221 -6.96 19.13 -37.81
C SER A 1221 -7.77 17.84 -37.64
N LEU A 1222 -7.81 17.31 -36.41
CA LEU A 1222 -8.52 16.10 -36.10
C LEU A 1222 -9.98 16.39 -35.73
N ILE A 1223 -10.31 17.51 -35.07
CA ILE A 1223 -11.64 17.81 -34.50
C ILE A 1223 -12.70 18.28 -35.52
N ASP A 1224 -12.80 17.62 -36.68
CA ASP A 1224 -13.79 17.89 -37.74
C ASP A 1224 -15.20 17.38 -37.37
N PHE A 1225 -16.17 18.29 -37.24
CA PHE A 1225 -17.54 17.96 -36.82
C PHE A 1225 -18.27 17.10 -37.85
N GLU A 1226 -17.97 17.27 -39.15
CA GLU A 1226 -18.57 16.45 -40.19
C GLU A 1226 -18.08 14.99 -40.17
N SER A 1227 -16.89 14.77 -39.60
CA SER A 1227 -16.33 13.44 -39.40
C SER A 1227 -16.85 12.78 -38.12
N ALA A 1228 -16.89 13.50 -37.00
CA ALA A 1228 -17.47 13.04 -35.75
C ALA A 1228 -17.98 14.21 -34.90
N THR A 1229 -19.19 14.07 -34.36
CA THR A 1229 -19.85 15.14 -33.58
C THR A 1229 -19.49 15.11 -32.09
N SER A 1230 -18.81 14.05 -31.63
CA SER A 1230 -18.33 13.90 -30.25
C SER A 1230 -17.05 13.06 -30.21
N HIS A 1231 -16.30 13.23 -29.12
CA HIS A 1231 -15.08 12.48 -28.83
C HIS A 1231 -15.07 12.11 -27.35
N ASP A 1232 -14.69 10.88 -27.06
CA ASP A 1232 -14.56 10.39 -25.69
C ASP A 1232 -13.10 10.49 -25.27
N ILE A 1233 -12.86 11.07 -24.09
CA ILE A 1233 -11.56 11.07 -23.42
C ILE A 1233 -11.71 10.36 -22.09
N THR A 1234 -10.62 9.75 -21.62
CA THR A 1234 -10.57 9.12 -20.31
C THR A 1234 -9.44 9.75 -19.53
N VAL A 1235 -9.75 10.30 -18.36
CA VAL A 1235 -8.80 10.99 -17.49
C VAL A 1235 -8.65 10.20 -16.20
N ARG A 1236 -7.41 10.04 -15.75
CA ARG A 1236 -7.05 9.51 -14.44
C ARG A 1236 -6.56 10.65 -13.57
N ALA A 1237 -7.08 10.73 -12.35
CA ALA A 1237 -6.48 11.52 -11.28
C ALA A 1237 -5.59 10.59 -10.46
N THR A 1238 -4.46 11.10 -9.97
CA THR A 1238 -3.55 10.36 -9.10
C THR A 1238 -3.20 11.27 -7.96
N ASP A 1239 -3.41 10.81 -6.74
CA ASP A 1239 -3.09 11.54 -5.52
C ASP A 1239 -1.57 11.62 -5.28
N SER A 1240 -1.15 12.15 -4.12
CA SER A 1240 0.29 12.21 -3.78
C SER A 1240 0.87 10.91 -3.24
N GLY A 1241 0.02 9.97 -2.81
CA GLY A 1241 0.36 8.60 -2.42
C GLY A 1241 0.44 7.59 -3.57
N ALA A 1242 0.20 8.06 -4.80
CA ALA A 1242 0.14 7.28 -6.04
C ALA A 1242 -1.06 6.33 -6.18
N LEU A 1243 -2.16 6.56 -5.45
CA LEU A 1243 -3.45 5.89 -5.72
C LEU A 1243 -4.27 6.72 -6.73
N THR A 1244 -5.21 6.07 -7.44
CA THR A 1244 -5.85 6.61 -8.64
C THR A 1244 -7.33 6.29 -8.75
#